data_AF-A0A8T0EAM2-F1
#
_entry.id   AF-A0A8T0EAM2-F1
#
_cell.length_a   1.000
_cell.length_b   1.000
_cell.length_c   1.000
_cell.angle_alpha   90.00
_cell.angle_beta   90.00
_cell.angle_gamma   90.00
#
_symmetry.space_group_name_H-M   'P 1'
#
loop_
_entity.id
_entity.type
_entity.pdbx_description
1 polymer ?
#
loop_
_entity_poly.entity_id
_entity_poly.type
_entity_poly.pdbx_seq_one_letter_code
_entity_poly.pdbx_strand_id
1 'polypeptide(L)'
;MSSIVFYVIPALLGRAYDLKNDSVGADLFRVEVTQNAKIIEKYMTTSEYKVVSELSEATDFLDVSGKLSLKLKTGNTNLEGAGNYLKETKSFRNKVDLLVKVHYETIIKTLPAEIKPISNWQDSVKDTGMTHYVRSILYGGDLIASVRFTTKKDEDKEVIKATVAGELNSDSGSFGGGLKGGLEKVREKIGDTASMDINYYATVPLGKEIPRTLDGLVQLVQEFPEQTKAVNDGYGVPLSMEVFSLEALDKNIKTYYQTLALQDQMLILDEQLSDIQNSKQRLADWLQTMPPNLPKEQNDMIGEFATKLDSIDRVFSEVIANLNLSAEAEGDQFKPAFAAYMGDREEAIPNMYVKDLSRLKKEVLDGTPSLEGDFGGSHYTHWGSDACPSQTVLVFGGVMSTTDRDSIGSSQYTCMPNDKQYPEGNNNSDDEIGDYPQVQQVAFVSRKKNGEQKRKAIKCSSCRVPGKSTTTMLVAKTECPSGWVKQYQGTLISTDIQQVRGQLVCLDTSKPFEDISEDTESLTVVTEVSPKCGSYPCSGGVSASTALPCVVCSITKKTSSISDFLTIHRSHTKSRYRLIEASSESNDFLNVDGKLALKAKSGWSGNLQGLGKYLKHLINRQKTIELLCTVYHETVAETFPTYTPQKNEWKSKRPEQVGTHYIRSIIYGGQLVISYKMTVKKEEDIEEMKAAVDGALAKEGCLDAHVAGKV
;
A
#
# COMPACT_ATOMS: atom_id res chain seq x y z
N MET A 1 -12.73 45.32 -1.11
CA MET A 1 -13.19 43.92 -1.08
C MET A 1 -12.26 43.18 -0.12
N SER A 2 -12.76 42.32 0.77
CA SER A 2 -11.92 41.50 1.64
C SER A 2 -11.74 40.10 1.08
N SER A 3 -10.69 39.40 1.52
CA SER A 3 -10.42 38.01 1.18
C SER A 3 -9.97 37.26 2.43
N ILE A 4 -10.37 35.99 2.55
CA ILE A 4 -9.93 35.10 3.62
C ILE A 4 -8.79 34.26 3.06
N VAL A 5 -7.67 34.21 3.78
CA VAL A 5 -6.51 33.40 3.42
C VAL A 5 -6.04 32.58 4.62
N PHE A 6 -5.51 31.38 4.38
CA PHE A 6 -4.89 30.59 5.43
C PHE A 6 -3.74 31.36 6.07
N TYR A 7 -3.57 31.16 7.38
CA TYR A 7 -2.45 31.74 8.12
C TYR A 7 -1.18 30.93 7.88
N VAL A 8 -0.63 31.01 6.66
CA VAL A 8 0.61 30.32 6.26
C VAL A 8 1.87 31.15 6.52
N ILE A 9 1.71 32.47 6.64
CA ILE A 9 2.79 33.42 6.89
C ILE A 9 2.44 34.21 8.14
N PRO A 10 3.30 34.20 9.16
CA PRO A 10 3.09 34.99 10.36
C PRO A 10 2.90 36.48 10.02
N ALA A 11 1.70 37.00 10.29
CA ALA A 11 1.34 38.38 10.00
C ALA A 11 0.62 38.99 11.20
N LEU A 12 0.99 40.22 11.54
CA LEU A 12 0.33 40.99 12.59
C LEU A 12 -0.89 41.72 12.03
N LEU A 13 -1.87 41.99 12.91
CA LEU A 13 -2.97 42.89 12.57
C LEU A 13 -2.41 44.24 12.08
N GLY A 14 -3.01 44.76 11.02
CA GLY A 14 -2.63 46.03 10.40
C GLY A 14 -1.40 45.98 9.50
N ARG A 15 -0.75 44.83 9.36
CA ARG A 15 0.41 44.69 8.46
C ARG A 15 -0.05 44.62 7.00
N ALA A 16 0.70 45.28 6.11
CA ALA A 16 0.50 45.17 4.67
C ALA A 16 0.72 43.73 4.21
N TYR A 17 -0.05 43.29 3.21
CA TYR A 17 -0.03 41.95 2.67
C TYR A 17 -0.09 41.98 1.14
N ASP A 18 0.76 41.18 0.51
CA ASP A 18 0.73 40.93 -0.93
C ASP A 18 0.03 39.59 -1.20
N LEU A 19 -1.22 39.69 -1.68
CA LEU A 19 -2.04 38.53 -2.05
C LEU A 19 -1.53 37.78 -3.28
N LYS A 20 -0.66 38.39 -4.11
CA LYS A 20 -0.06 37.75 -5.27
C LYS A 20 1.03 36.77 -4.85
N ASN A 21 2.01 37.24 -4.09
CA ASN A 21 3.17 36.42 -3.74
C ASN A 21 3.02 35.68 -2.41
N ASP A 22 1.99 36.03 -1.62
CA ASP A 22 1.88 35.64 -0.22
C ASP A 22 3.10 36.19 0.54
N SER A 23 3.14 37.50 0.77
CA SER A 23 4.22 38.13 1.53
C SER A 23 3.71 39.27 2.41
N VAL A 24 4.44 39.58 3.48
CA VAL A 24 4.08 40.62 4.45
C VAL A 24 4.99 41.84 4.31
N GLY A 25 4.40 43.03 4.44
CA GLY A 25 5.08 44.31 4.33
C GLY A 25 5.13 45.08 5.65
N ALA A 26 5.13 46.41 5.54
CA ALA A 26 5.18 47.32 6.68
C ALA A 26 3.90 47.32 7.52
N ASP A 27 4.02 47.73 8.78
CA ASP A 27 2.88 47.95 9.67
C ASP A 27 2.19 49.27 9.33
N LEU A 28 0.94 49.20 8.85
CA LEU A 28 0.20 50.39 8.43
C LEU A 28 -0.49 51.09 9.60
N PHE A 29 -0.56 50.43 10.75
CA PHE A 29 -1.26 50.90 11.94
C PHE A 29 -0.32 50.87 13.15
N ARG A 30 -0.51 51.79 14.10
CA ARG A 30 0.33 51.85 15.31
C ARG A 30 0.17 50.58 16.16
N VAL A 31 1.27 50.17 16.80
CA VAL A 31 1.29 48.96 17.66
C VAL A 31 0.32 49.07 18.84
N GLU A 32 0.13 50.27 19.40
CA GLU A 32 -0.85 50.50 20.49
C GLU A 32 -2.28 50.12 20.06
N VAL A 33 -2.57 50.20 18.76
CA VAL A 33 -3.88 49.96 18.19
C VAL A 33 -4.08 48.48 17.88
N THR A 34 -3.01 47.77 17.50
CA THR A 34 -3.03 46.32 17.32
C THR A 34 -3.09 45.59 18.68
N GLN A 35 -2.58 46.21 19.74
CA GLN A 35 -2.72 45.73 21.13
C GLN A 35 -4.14 45.91 21.69
N ASN A 36 -4.89 46.92 21.24
CA ASN A 36 -6.28 47.16 21.60
C ASN A 36 -7.29 46.58 20.59
N ALA A 37 -6.90 45.52 19.88
CA ALA A 37 -7.77 44.85 18.92
C ALA A 37 -9.09 44.40 19.56
N LYS A 38 -10.19 44.53 18.82
CA LYS A 38 -11.49 44.02 19.26
C LYS A 38 -11.44 42.49 19.22
N ILE A 39 -11.71 41.85 20.35
CA ILE A 39 -11.85 40.40 20.45
C ILE A 39 -13.34 40.05 20.31
N ILE A 40 -13.64 39.13 19.41
CA ILE A 40 -14.97 38.56 19.22
C ILE A 40 -14.87 37.08 19.58
N GLU A 41 -15.51 36.68 20.66
CA GLU A 41 -15.54 35.27 21.06
C GLU A 41 -16.36 34.44 20.05
N LYS A 42 -15.82 33.27 19.72
CA LYS A 42 -16.42 32.26 18.85
C LYS A 42 -16.38 30.93 19.59
N TYR A 43 -17.45 30.15 19.46
CA TYR A 43 -17.51 28.80 20.03
C TYR A 43 -18.16 27.84 19.04
N MET A 44 -17.74 27.94 17.78
CA MET A 44 -18.25 27.09 16.71
C MET A 44 -17.33 25.89 16.55
N THR A 45 -17.88 24.69 16.67
CA THR A 45 -17.20 23.45 16.28
C THR A 45 -17.97 22.85 15.12
N THR A 46 -17.30 22.60 14.01
CA THR A 46 -17.83 21.75 12.96
C THR A 46 -16.98 20.49 12.87
N SER A 47 -17.65 19.36 12.66
CA SER A 47 -17.00 18.07 12.50
C SER A 47 -17.68 17.34 11.35
N GLU A 48 -16.93 17.10 10.29
CA GLU A 48 -17.42 16.56 9.04
C GLU A 48 -16.48 15.47 8.52
N TYR A 49 -16.98 14.63 7.63
CA TYR A 49 -16.17 13.64 6.94
C TYR A 49 -16.45 13.63 5.43
N LYS A 50 -15.46 13.17 4.65
CA LYS A 50 -15.59 12.89 3.23
C LYS A 50 -14.73 11.70 2.84
N VAL A 51 -15.28 10.81 2.03
CA VAL A 51 -14.52 9.77 1.33
C VAL A 51 -13.82 10.42 0.15
N VAL A 52 -12.49 10.38 0.14
CA VAL A 52 -11.67 10.96 -0.92
C VAL A 52 -10.77 9.90 -1.53
N SER A 53 -10.65 9.98 -2.84
CA SER A 53 -9.94 9.07 -3.71
C SER A 53 -9.12 9.81 -4.76
N GLU A 54 -9.25 11.13 -4.80
CA GLU A 54 -8.50 12.03 -5.65
C GLU A 54 -8.08 13.24 -4.83
N LEU A 55 -6.99 13.88 -5.24
CA LEU A 55 -6.49 15.02 -4.51
C LEU A 55 -7.43 16.22 -4.61
N SER A 56 -8.07 16.42 -5.75
CA SER A 56 -9.10 17.45 -5.97
C SER A 56 -10.21 17.35 -4.93
N GLU A 57 -10.74 16.15 -4.68
CA GLU A 57 -11.76 15.87 -3.67
C GLU A 57 -11.26 16.23 -2.26
N ALA A 58 -9.98 15.96 -1.98
CA ALA A 58 -9.34 16.25 -0.70
C ALA A 58 -9.06 17.74 -0.48
N THR A 59 -8.52 18.45 -1.49
CA THR A 59 -8.25 19.89 -1.41
C THR A 59 -9.54 20.68 -1.30
N ASP A 60 -10.58 20.27 -2.01
CA ASP A 60 -11.93 20.85 -1.93
C ASP A 60 -12.51 20.71 -0.52
N PHE A 61 -12.46 19.51 0.07
CA PHE A 61 -12.95 19.27 1.43
C PHE A 61 -12.19 20.02 2.52
N LEU A 62 -10.87 20.19 2.31
CA LEU A 62 -9.99 20.90 3.24
C LEU A 62 -9.98 22.42 3.00
N ASP A 63 -10.79 22.93 2.05
CA ASP A 63 -10.84 24.32 1.63
C ASP A 63 -9.50 24.89 1.12
N VAL A 64 -8.56 24.03 0.69
CA VAL A 64 -7.23 24.43 0.23
C VAL A 64 -7.26 24.77 -1.26
N SER A 65 -6.98 26.02 -1.60
CA SER A 65 -6.93 26.46 -3.01
C SER A 65 -5.87 25.71 -3.82
N GLY A 66 -6.08 25.55 -5.13
CA GLY A 66 -5.12 24.86 -6.01
C GLY A 66 -3.71 25.47 -5.96
N LYS A 67 -3.60 26.80 -5.86
CA LYS A 67 -2.30 27.50 -5.72
C LYS A 67 -1.61 27.09 -4.42
N LEU A 68 -2.34 27.08 -3.32
CA LEU A 68 -1.80 26.73 -2.01
C LEU A 68 -1.40 25.25 -1.97
N SER A 69 -2.23 24.36 -2.51
CA SER A 69 -1.94 22.93 -2.63
C SER A 69 -0.62 22.68 -3.38
N LEU A 70 -0.43 23.32 -4.54
CA LEU A 70 0.81 23.22 -5.32
C LEU A 70 2.02 23.71 -4.52
N LYS A 71 1.93 24.87 -3.85
CA LYS A 71 3.02 25.42 -3.02
C LYS A 71 3.36 24.51 -1.83
N LEU A 72 2.38 23.82 -1.25
CA LEU A 72 2.60 22.85 -0.16
C LEU A 72 3.35 21.61 -0.64
N LYS A 73 2.98 21.09 -1.82
CA LYS A 73 3.64 19.91 -2.43
C LYS A 73 5.10 20.13 -2.78
N THR A 74 5.44 21.33 -3.24
CA THR A 74 6.82 21.71 -3.58
C THR A 74 7.63 22.17 -2.37
N GLY A 75 6.99 22.30 -1.19
CA GLY A 75 7.63 22.77 0.03
C GLY A 75 7.97 24.27 0.00
N ASN A 76 7.38 25.05 -0.93
CA ASN A 76 7.52 26.51 -0.96
C ASN A 76 6.76 27.20 0.19
N THR A 77 5.81 26.50 0.81
CA THR A 77 5.10 26.97 2.01
C THR A 77 4.83 25.81 2.96
N ASN A 78 4.56 26.12 4.22
CA ASN A 78 4.16 25.15 5.23
C ASN A 78 2.81 25.55 5.81
N LEU A 79 1.95 24.56 6.01
CA LEU A 79 0.66 24.68 6.66
C LEU A 79 0.47 23.43 7.52
N GLU A 80 0.17 23.60 8.80
CA GLU A 80 -0.13 22.48 9.69
C GLU A 80 -1.53 21.90 9.41
N GLY A 81 -1.90 20.81 10.07
CA GLY A 81 -3.19 20.15 9.82
C GLY A 81 -3.35 19.72 8.36
N ALA A 82 -4.27 20.36 7.63
CA ALA A 82 -4.56 20.09 6.22
C ALA A 82 -3.29 20.12 5.33
N GLY A 83 -2.36 21.04 5.57
CA GLY A 83 -1.14 21.10 4.75
C GLY A 83 -0.20 19.93 4.97
N ASN A 84 -0.06 19.46 6.21
CA ASN A 84 0.71 18.26 6.53
C ASN A 84 0.11 17.02 5.85
N TYR A 85 -1.22 16.90 5.87
CA TYR A 85 -1.93 15.83 5.17
C TYR A 85 -1.66 15.85 3.65
N LEU A 86 -1.80 17.02 3.00
CA LEU A 86 -1.60 17.15 1.55
C LEU A 86 -0.15 16.90 1.15
N LYS A 87 0.82 17.30 1.99
CA LYS A 87 2.25 17.06 1.78
C LYS A 87 2.62 15.59 1.87
N GLU A 88 2.02 14.85 2.81
CA GLU A 88 2.24 13.40 2.92
C GLU A 88 1.50 12.62 1.83
N THR A 89 0.32 13.08 1.44
CA THR A 89 -0.58 12.40 0.51
C THR A 89 -0.28 12.78 -0.94
N LYS A 90 0.86 12.30 -1.43
CA LYS A 90 1.35 12.58 -2.80
C LYS A 90 0.53 11.94 -3.93
N SER A 91 -0.22 10.87 -3.65
CA SER A 91 -1.00 10.13 -4.66
C SER A 91 -2.09 9.26 -4.03
N PHE A 92 -3.22 9.14 -4.71
CA PHE A 92 -4.35 8.27 -4.36
C PHE A 92 -4.49 7.03 -5.26
N ARG A 93 -3.44 6.61 -5.97
CA ARG A 93 -3.56 5.53 -6.97
C ARG A 93 -4.11 4.21 -6.43
N ASN A 94 -3.66 3.80 -5.25
CA ASN A 94 -4.12 2.58 -4.56
C ASN A 94 -4.64 2.91 -3.15
N LYS A 95 -5.07 4.16 -2.95
CA LYS A 95 -5.49 4.67 -1.64
C LYS A 95 -6.87 5.28 -1.74
N VAL A 96 -7.67 5.03 -0.72
CA VAL A 96 -8.92 5.73 -0.43
C VAL A 96 -8.81 6.21 1.00
N ASP A 97 -9.02 7.49 1.24
CA ASP A 97 -9.00 8.05 2.59
C ASP A 97 -10.44 8.45 2.95
N LEU A 98 -10.91 8.03 4.12
CA LEU A 98 -12.00 8.72 4.79
C LEU A 98 -11.37 9.83 5.63
N LEU A 99 -11.51 11.07 5.16
CA LEU A 99 -11.06 12.24 5.90
C LEU A 99 -12.13 12.71 6.86
N VAL A 100 -11.72 12.96 8.09
CA VAL A 100 -12.51 13.63 9.11
C VAL A 100 -11.84 14.96 9.38
N LYS A 101 -12.60 16.05 9.25
CA LYS A 101 -12.15 17.42 9.52
C LYS A 101 -12.94 17.94 10.71
N VAL A 102 -12.22 18.36 11.74
CA VAL A 102 -12.76 19.09 12.88
C VAL A 102 -12.19 20.50 12.81
N HIS A 103 -13.06 21.48 12.70
CA HIS A 103 -12.73 22.90 12.71
C HIS A 103 -13.31 23.54 13.95
N TYR A 104 -12.46 24.08 14.82
CA TYR A 104 -12.87 24.71 16.06
C TYR A 104 -12.42 26.16 16.13
N GLU A 105 -13.39 27.09 16.12
CA GLU A 105 -13.15 28.54 16.26
C GLU A 105 -13.24 28.98 17.72
N THR A 106 -12.27 29.78 18.19
CA THR A 106 -12.24 30.30 19.57
C THR A 106 -12.46 31.82 19.63
N ILE A 107 -11.71 32.60 18.83
CA ILE A 107 -11.84 34.06 18.80
C ILE A 107 -11.49 34.61 17.43
N ILE A 108 -11.99 35.80 17.14
CA ILE A 108 -11.48 36.67 16.07
C ILE A 108 -10.87 37.91 16.73
N LYS A 109 -9.60 38.17 16.46
CA LYS A 109 -8.98 39.48 16.76
C LYS A 109 -9.10 40.35 15.51
N THR A 110 -9.74 41.51 15.63
CA THR A 110 -9.98 42.40 14.49
C THR A 110 -9.67 43.86 14.82
N LEU A 111 -9.22 44.61 13.82
CA LEU A 111 -9.04 46.05 13.94
C LEU A 111 -10.41 46.75 14.09
N PRO A 112 -10.60 47.59 15.12
CA PRO A 112 -11.78 48.45 15.21
C PRO A 112 -12.00 49.30 13.94
N ALA A 113 -13.26 49.47 13.55
CA ALA A 113 -13.62 50.08 12.26
C ALA A 113 -13.22 51.56 12.12
N GLU A 114 -13.00 52.27 13.23
CA GLU A 114 -12.74 53.72 13.24
C GLU A 114 -11.26 54.09 13.14
N ILE A 115 -10.38 53.08 13.19
CA ILE A 115 -8.95 53.30 13.19
C ILE A 115 -8.47 53.69 11.79
N LYS A 116 -7.59 54.69 11.75
CA LYS A 116 -6.90 55.13 10.55
C LYS A 116 -5.44 54.65 10.52
N PRO A 117 -4.88 54.40 9.33
CA PRO A 117 -3.45 54.13 9.17
C PRO A 117 -2.57 55.28 9.70
N ILE A 118 -1.28 55.00 9.92
CA ILE A 118 -0.27 56.01 10.26
C ILE A 118 -0.15 57.08 9.17
N SER A 119 0.26 58.29 9.54
CA SER A 119 0.60 59.33 8.57
C SER A 119 1.68 58.84 7.61
N ASN A 120 1.48 59.04 6.30
CA ASN A 120 2.39 58.63 5.22
C ASN A 120 2.56 57.11 5.04
N TRP A 121 1.59 56.30 5.46
CA TRP A 121 1.61 54.85 5.21
C TRP A 121 1.75 54.51 3.72
N GLN A 122 1.30 55.38 2.81
CA GLN A 122 1.44 55.22 1.36
C GLN A 122 2.90 55.08 0.94
N ASP A 123 3.82 55.83 1.55
CA ASP A 123 5.25 55.74 1.26
C ASP A 123 5.81 54.37 1.66
N SER A 124 5.19 53.71 2.64
CA SER A 124 5.60 52.38 3.13
C SER A 124 5.13 51.23 2.23
N VAL A 125 4.16 51.48 1.35
CA VAL A 125 3.63 50.49 0.39
C VAL A 125 3.93 50.85 -1.07
N LYS A 126 4.41 52.07 -1.32
CA LYS A 126 4.77 52.54 -2.66
C LYS A 126 5.84 51.65 -3.27
N ASP A 127 5.61 51.19 -4.50
CA ASP A 127 6.52 50.33 -5.27
C ASP A 127 6.86 48.98 -4.61
N THR A 128 6.14 48.59 -3.54
CA THR A 128 6.38 47.33 -2.81
C THR A 128 5.55 46.14 -3.34
N GLY A 129 4.52 46.40 -4.15
CA GLY A 129 3.58 45.37 -4.61
C GLY A 129 2.52 44.96 -3.58
N MET A 130 2.47 45.59 -2.40
CA MET A 130 1.44 45.33 -1.38
C MET A 130 0.05 45.72 -1.89
N THR A 131 -0.94 44.86 -1.66
CA THR A 131 -2.30 45.01 -2.21
C THR A 131 -3.37 45.06 -1.14
N HIS A 132 -3.10 44.47 0.03
CA HIS A 132 -4.04 44.35 1.14
C HIS A 132 -3.37 44.71 2.47
N TYR A 133 -4.14 44.74 3.55
CA TYR A 133 -3.64 44.70 4.91
C TYR A 133 -4.43 43.69 5.74
N VAL A 134 -3.79 43.11 6.76
CA VAL A 134 -4.44 42.15 7.65
C VAL A 134 -5.39 42.89 8.58
N ARG A 135 -6.70 42.65 8.44
CA ARG A 135 -7.72 43.32 9.25
C ARG A 135 -8.16 42.47 10.43
N SER A 136 -8.31 41.17 10.21
CA SER A 136 -8.81 40.23 11.20
C SER A 136 -8.02 38.93 11.15
N ILE A 137 -7.83 38.29 12.30
CA ILE A 137 -7.21 36.97 12.41
C ILE A 137 -8.17 36.08 13.21
N LEU A 138 -8.54 34.95 12.61
CA LEU A 138 -9.32 33.89 13.26
C LEU A 138 -8.36 32.94 13.96
N TYR A 139 -8.64 32.67 15.23
CA TYR A 139 -7.91 31.71 16.05
C TYR A 139 -8.78 30.48 16.34
N GLY A 140 -8.11 29.36 16.54
CA GLY A 140 -8.76 28.09 16.78
C GLY A 140 -7.82 26.90 16.64
N GLY A 141 -8.39 25.76 16.27
CA GLY A 141 -7.66 24.52 15.99
C GLY A 141 -8.33 23.74 14.87
N ASP A 142 -7.53 23.13 14.01
CA ASP A 142 -7.96 22.17 13.00
C ASP A 142 -7.37 20.80 13.29
N LEU A 143 -8.20 19.77 13.21
CA LEU A 143 -7.81 18.37 13.24
C LEU A 143 -8.29 17.70 11.96
N ILE A 144 -7.35 17.15 11.21
CA ILE A 144 -7.60 16.26 10.09
C ILE A 144 -7.22 14.84 10.51
N ALA A 145 -8.18 13.94 10.60
CA ALA A 145 -7.91 12.51 10.75
C ALA A 145 -8.14 11.81 9.41
N SER A 146 -7.15 11.07 8.92
CA SER A 146 -7.24 10.24 7.73
C SER A 146 -7.35 8.77 8.15
N VAL A 147 -8.50 8.16 7.88
CA VAL A 147 -8.64 6.71 7.91
C VAL A 147 -8.36 6.21 6.49
N ARG A 148 -7.12 5.75 6.29
CA ARG A 148 -6.55 5.39 4.99
C ARG A 148 -6.71 3.91 4.72
N PHE A 149 -7.30 3.59 3.58
CA PHE A 149 -7.41 2.25 3.04
C PHE A 149 -6.42 2.08 1.89
N THR A 150 -5.43 1.20 2.05
CA THR A 150 -4.40 0.97 1.01
C THR A 150 -4.59 -0.39 0.36
N THR A 151 -4.90 -0.41 -0.94
CA THR A 151 -5.17 -1.65 -1.68
C THR A 151 -3.88 -2.33 -2.14
N LYS A 152 -3.91 -3.67 -2.19
CA LYS A 152 -2.80 -4.48 -2.74
C LYS A 152 -2.69 -4.34 -4.25
N LYS A 153 -3.81 -4.09 -4.94
CA LYS A 153 -3.89 -3.87 -6.39
C LYS A 153 -4.65 -2.59 -6.67
N ASP A 154 -4.19 -1.81 -7.65
CA ASP A 154 -4.83 -0.56 -8.05
C ASP A 154 -6.29 -0.77 -8.49
N GLU A 155 -6.60 -1.91 -9.12
CA GLU A 155 -7.94 -2.26 -9.61
C GLU A 155 -8.97 -2.41 -8.48
N ASP A 156 -8.52 -2.73 -7.26
CA ASP A 156 -9.41 -2.92 -6.10
C ASP A 156 -9.84 -1.58 -5.48
N LYS A 157 -9.23 -0.45 -5.90
CA LYS A 157 -9.50 0.88 -5.34
C LYS A 157 -10.99 1.25 -5.41
N GLU A 158 -11.62 1.07 -6.56
CA GLU A 158 -13.04 1.42 -6.75
C GLU A 158 -13.97 0.52 -5.92
N VAL A 159 -13.59 -0.74 -5.70
CA VAL A 159 -14.31 -1.65 -4.82
C VAL A 159 -14.23 -1.18 -3.38
N ILE A 160 -13.05 -0.76 -2.93
CA ILE A 160 -12.86 -0.23 -1.58
C ILE A 160 -13.60 1.10 -1.40
N LYS A 161 -13.50 2.03 -2.36
CA LYS A 161 -14.27 3.29 -2.36
C LYS A 161 -15.76 3.01 -2.21
N ALA A 162 -16.32 2.12 -3.03
CA ALA A 162 -17.73 1.73 -2.96
C ALA A 162 -18.09 1.02 -1.65
N THR A 163 -17.18 0.23 -1.07
CA THR A 163 -17.40 -0.44 0.22
C THR A 163 -17.47 0.57 1.36
N VAL A 164 -16.54 1.54 1.40
CA VAL A 164 -16.52 2.61 2.40
C VAL A 164 -17.80 3.45 2.29
N ALA A 165 -18.10 3.95 1.08
CA ALA A 165 -19.31 4.73 0.81
C ALA A 165 -20.60 3.99 1.21
N GLY A 166 -20.69 2.70 0.84
CA GLY A 166 -21.85 1.87 1.10
C GLY A 166 -22.11 1.62 2.59
N GLU A 167 -21.07 1.33 3.38
CA GLU A 167 -21.24 1.09 4.82
C GLU A 167 -21.51 2.37 5.60
N LEU A 168 -21.00 3.51 5.12
CA LEU A 168 -21.26 4.82 5.71
C LEU A 168 -22.61 5.42 5.28
N ASN A 169 -23.27 4.84 4.27
CA ASN A 169 -24.51 5.32 3.63
C ASN A 169 -24.41 6.73 3.01
N SER A 170 -23.19 7.27 2.87
CA SER A 170 -22.91 8.52 2.16
C SER A 170 -21.40 8.68 1.92
N ASP A 171 -21.04 9.48 0.91
CA ASP A 171 -19.65 9.87 0.64
C ASP A 171 -19.18 11.06 1.49
N SER A 172 -20.09 11.74 2.19
CA SER A 172 -19.78 12.83 3.12
C SER A 172 -20.88 13.00 4.17
N GLY A 173 -20.57 13.64 5.29
CA GLY A 173 -21.57 13.93 6.32
C GLY A 173 -20.99 14.53 7.59
N SER A 174 -21.85 14.78 8.58
CA SER A 174 -21.38 15.18 9.91
C SER A 174 -20.73 14.00 10.64
N PHE A 175 -19.62 14.26 11.33
CA PHE A 175 -18.99 13.27 12.19
C PHE A 175 -19.89 12.96 13.41
N GLY A 176 -20.13 11.68 13.70
CA GLY A 176 -21.00 11.23 14.78
C GLY A 176 -20.98 9.73 15.03
N GLY A 177 -21.74 9.27 16.04
CA GLY A 177 -21.66 7.88 16.56
C GLY A 177 -21.98 6.76 15.56
N GLY A 178 -22.63 7.06 14.43
CA GLY A 178 -22.88 6.09 13.35
C GLY A 178 -21.63 5.74 12.52
N LEU A 179 -20.64 6.65 12.46
CA LEU A 179 -19.43 6.47 11.65
C LEU A 179 -18.57 5.31 12.16
N LYS A 180 -18.45 5.16 13.48
CA LYS A 180 -17.73 4.03 14.10
C LYS A 180 -18.32 2.70 13.65
N GLY A 181 -19.64 2.56 13.74
CA GLY A 181 -20.33 1.32 13.36
C GLY A 181 -20.15 1.00 11.87
N GLY A 182 -20.18 2.01 11.00
CA GLY A 182 -19.88 1.83 9.58
C GLY A 182 -18.42 1.42 9.34
N LEU A 183 -17.47 2.07 10.00
CA LEU A 183 -16.04 1.76 9.87
C LEU A 183 -15.66 0.35 10.34
N GLU A 184 -16.28 -0.16 11.41
CA GLU A 184 -16.08 -1.56 11.83
C GLU A 184 -16.60 -2.55 10.76
N LYS A 185 -17.75 -2.28 10.15
CA LYS A 185 -18.25 -3.09 9.04
C LYS A 185 -17.36 -3.02 7.81
N VAL A 186 -16.82 -1.83 7.49
CA VAL A 186 -15.82 -1.68 6.43
C VAL A 186 -14.63 -2.57 6.72
N ARG A 187 -14.08 -2.50 7.94
CA ARG A 187 -12.94 -3.30 8.37
C ARG A 187 -13.19 -4.80 8.20
N GLU A 188 -14.38 -5.28 8.56
CA GLU A 188 -14.78 -6.69 8.35
C GLU A 188 -14.86 -7.06 6.86
N LYS A 189 -15.38 -6.16 6.02
CA LYS A 189 -15.58 -6.42 4.58
C LYS A 189 -14.31 -6.33 3.74
N ILE A 190 -13.39 -5.42 4.07
CA ILE A 190 -12.15 -5.26 3.30
C ILE A 190 -11.20 -6.45 3.48
N GLY A 191 -11.24 -7.12 4.64
CA GLY A 191 -10.45 -8.33 4.94
C GLY A 191 -8.98 -8.18 4.55
N ASP A 192 -8.49 -9.13 3.74
CA ASP A 192 -7.10 -9.12 3.25
C ASP A 192 -6.89 -8.28 1.97
N THR A 193 -7.92 -7.58 1.46
CA THR A 193 -7.86 -6.84 0.18
C THR A 193 -7.13 -5.51 0.34
N ALA A 194 -7.28 -4.86 1.49
CA ALA A 194 -6.67 -3.57 1.80
C ALA A 194 -6.20 -3.51 3.27
N SER A 195 -5.17 -2.72 3.55
CA SER A 195 -4.85 -2.29 4.92
C SER A 195 -5.74 -1.12 5.33
N MET A 196 -5.90 -0.92 6.64
CA MET A 196 -6.60 0.22 7.22
C MET A 196 -5.70 0.86 8.28
N ASP A 197 -5.35 2.13 8.07
CA ASP A 197 -4.43 2.90 8.90
C ASP A 197 -5.08 4.22 9.30
N ILE A 198 -4.85 4.71 10.53
CA ILE A 198 -5.39 5.98 11.01
C ILE A 198 -4.24 6.95 11.26
N ASN A 199 -4.27 8.10 10.58
CA ASN A 199 -3.28 9.17 10.69
C ASN A 199 -3.95 10.46 11.14
N TYR A 200 -3.23 11.30 11.90
CA TYR A 200 -3.76 12.56 12.42
C TYR A 200 -2.82 13.70 12.10
N TYR A 201 -3.43 14.82 11.71
CA TYR A 201 -2.75 16.06 11.37
C TYR A 201 -3.49 17.18 12.06
N ALA A 202 -2.88 17.79 13.06
CA ALA A 202 -3.49 18.85 13.84
C ALA A 202 -2.63 20.12 13.80
N THR A 203 -3.28 21.27 14.03
CA THR A 203 -2.62 22.57 14.18
C THR A 203 -2.28 22.90 15.64
N VAL A 204 -2.72 22.05 16.57
CA VAL A 204 -2.36 22.10 17.99
C VAL A 204 -1.77 20.76 18.42
N PRO A 205 -0.89 20.73 19.44
CA PRO A 205 -0.35 19.49 19.97
C PRO A 205 -1.47 18.56 20.43
N LEU A 206 -1.46 17.33 19.89
CA LEU A 206 -2.32 16.26 20.38
C LEU A 206 -1.76 15.69 21.68
N GLY A 207 -2.62 15.02 22.46
CA GLY A 207 -2.22 14.38 23.73
C GLY A 207 -1.03 13.43 23.62
N LYS A 208 -0.48 13.01 24.77
CA LYS A 208 0.76 12.21 24.86
C LYS A 208 0.71 10.89 24.09
N GLU A 209 -0.47 10.30 23.92
CA GLU A 209 -0.67 9.08 23.14
C GLU A 209 -1.60 9.35 21.97
N ILE A 210 -1.13 9.09 20.75
CA ILE A 210 -1.92 9.23 19.53
C ILE A 210 -2.71 7.93 19.31
N PRO A 211 -4.05 7.97 19.31
CA PRO A 211 -4.88 6.78 19.26
C PRO A 211 -4.80 6.05 17.92
N ARG A 212 -4.66 4.72 17.92
CA ARG A 212 -4.64 3.90 16.70
C ARG A 212 -5.90 3.06 16.47
N THR A 213 -6.94 3.30 17.27
CA THR A 213 -8.20 2.55 17.23
C THR A 213 -9.34 3.47 16.80
N LEU A 214 -10.42 2.88 16.29
CA LEU A 214 -11.63 3.64 15.95
C LEU A 214 -12.27 4.31 17.17
N ASP A 215 -12.19 3.68 18.35
CA ASP A 215 -12.62 4.29 19.60
C ASP A 215 -11.79 5.53 19.95
N GLY A 216 -10.47 5.41 19.84
CA GLY A 216 -9.59 6.53 20.11
C GLY A 216 -9.73 7.66 19.10
N LEU A 217 -10.06 7.36 17.83
CA LEU A 217 -10.42 8.38 16.84
C LEU A 217 -11.65 9.19 17.29
N VAL A 218 -12.74 8.51 17.67
CA VAL A 218 -13.98 9.18 18.13
C VAL A 218 -13.71 10.02 19.37
N GLN A 219 -12.98 9.48 20.34
CA GLN A 219 -12.61 10.20 21.55
C GLN A 219 -11.77 11.44 21.23
N LEU A 220 -10.76 11.31 20.36
CA LEU A 220 -9.91 12.43 20.00
C LEU A 220 -10.70 13.56 19.33
N VAL A 221 -11.61 13.23 18.41
CA VAL A 221 -12.47 14.23 17.76
C VAL A 221 -13.35 14.95 18.78
N GLN A 222 -13.89 14.25 19.78
CA GLN A 222 -14.71 14.85 20.84
C GLN A 222 -13.89 15.74 21.80
N GLU A 223 -12.65 15.35 22.10
CA GLU A 223 -11.77 16.07 23.03
C GLU A 223 -10.98 17.21 22.37
N PHE A 224 -10.93 17.25 21.04
CA PHE A 224 -10.12 18.23 20.30
C PHE A 224 -10.40 19.71 20.64
N PRO A 225 -11.66 20.15 20.89
CA PRO A 225 -11.91 21.51 21.34
C PRO A 225 -11.19 21.87 22.66
N GLU A 226 -11.12 20.93 23.61
CA GLU A 226 -10.42 21.17 24.88
C GLU A 226 -8.90 21.18 24.71
N GLN A 227 -8.36 20.35 23.81
CA GLN A 227 -6.93 20.39 23.45
C GLN A 227 -6.56 21.73 22.80
N THR A 228 -7.45 22.28 21.98
CA THR A 228 -7.26 23.62 21.37
C THR A 228 -7.24 24.72 22.43
N LYS A 229 -8.16 24.67 23.42
CA LYS A 229 -8.19 25.64 24.52
C LYS A 229 -6.99 25.54 25.46
N ALA A 230 -6.28 24.42 25.47
CA ALA A 230 -5.05 24.29 26.27
C ALA A 230 -3.87 25.11 25.68
N VAL A 231 -4.01 25.65 24.48
CA VAL A 231 -2.96 26.38 23.76
C VAL A 231 -3.24 27.89 23.76
N ASN A 232 -2.18 28.69 23.97
CA ASN A 232 -2.20 30.15 23.80
C ASN A 232 -3.35 30.83 24.56
N ASP A 233 -3.41 30.59 25.88
CA ASP A 233 -4.41 31.16 26.79
C ASP A 233 -5.87 30.92 26.38
N GLY A 234 -6.17 29.78 25.75
CA GLY A 234 -7.53 29.45 25.31
C GLY A 234 -7.84 29.81 23.86
N TYR A 235 -6.95 30.54 23.17
CA TYR A 235 -7.17 30.96 21.79
C TYR A 235 -6.84 29.86 20.78
N GLY A 236 -5.97 28.89 21.10
CA GLY A 236 -5.41 28.02 20.07
C GLY A 236 -4.44 28.77 19.16
N VAL A 237 -4.35 28.36 17.90
CA VAL A 237 -3.42 28.93 16.90
C VAL A 237 -4.17 29.78 15.88
N PRO A 238 -3.50 30.73 15.19
CA PRO A 238 -4.10 31.41 14.06
C PRO A 238 -4.41 30.41 12.93
N LEU A 239 -5.66 30.36 12.46
CA LEU A 239 -6.10 29.47 11.37
C LEU A 239 -6.13 30.20 10.03
N SER A 240 -6.77 31.37 10.02
CA SER A 240 -6.94 32.19 8.82
C SER A 240 -6.90 33.67 9.16
N MET A 241 -6.65 34.49 8.14
CA MET A 241 -6.69 35.93 8.25
C MET A 241 -7.57 36.53 7.16
N GLU A 242 -8.33 37.55 7.55
CA GLU A 242 -9.06 38.41 6.63
C GLU A 242 -8.13 39.56 6.21
N VAL A 243 -7.83 39.62 4.91
CA VAL A 243 -7.06 40.70 4.30
C VAL A 243 -8.00 41.65 3.57
N PHE A 244 -7.83 42.95 3.80
CA PHE A 244 -8.68 44.00 3.25
C PHE A 244 -7.90 44.82 2.22
N SER A 245 -8.48 45.06 1.04
CA SER A 245 -7.77 45.78 -0.03
C SER A 245 -7.34 47.19 0.39
N LEU A 246 -6.10 47.56 0.04
CA LEU A 246 -5.55 48.91 0.24
C LEU A 246 -6.24 49.96 -0.64
N GLU A 247 -6.88 49.57 -1.74
CA GLU A 247 -7.70 50.47 -2.57
C GLU A 247 -8.84 51.12 -1.75
N ALA A 248 -9.33 50.42 -0.73
CA ALA A 248 -10.35 50.95 0.17
C ALA A 248 -9.83 52.14 1.02
N LEU A 249 -8.52 52.25 1.19
CA LEU A 249 -7.86 53.35 1.91
C LEU A 249 -7.35 54.44 0.96
N ASP A 250 -6.86 54.05 -0.23
CA ASP A 250 -6.40 54.98 -1.28
C ASP A 250 -6.72 54.41 -2.67
N LYS A 251 -7.60 55.11 -3.41
CA LYS A 251 -8.05 54.70 -4.74
C LYS A 251 -6.94 54.67 -5.80
N ASN A 252 -5.78 55.24 -5.52
CA ASN A 252 -4.64 55.21 -6.44
C ASN A 252 -3.88 53.89 -6.40
N ILE A 253 -4.12 53.04 -5.40
CA ILE A 253 -3.50 51.72 -5.29
C ILE A 253 -4.32 50.71 -6.09
N LYS A 254 -3.67 50.03 -7.05
CA LYS A 254 -4.31 48.99 -7.86
C LYS A 254 -4.69 47.78 -7.01
N THR A 255 -5.94 47.34 -7.08
CA THR A 255 -6.37 46.07 -6.46
C THR A 255 -5.93 44.87 -7.28
N TYR A 256 -5.53 43.81 -6.57
CA TYR A 256 -5.27 42.50 -7.15
C TYR A 256 -6.50 41.59 -6.99
N TYR A 257 -6.87 40.94 -8.09
CA TYR A 257 -7.88 39.88 -8.13
C TYR A 257 -7.28 38.62 -8.74
N GLN A 258 -7.63 37.47 -8.19
CA GLN A 258 -7.23 36.17 -8.74
C GLN A 258 -8.13 35.80 -9.91
N THR A 259 -7.54 35.35 -11.03
CA THR A 259 -8.27 34.81 -12.18
C THR A 259 -8.59 33.33 -12.00
N LEU A 260 -9.77 32.89 -12.46
CA LEU A 260 -10.14 31.48 -12.55
C LEU A 260 -9.78 30.85 -13.91
N ALA A 261 -9.34 31.65 -14.88
CA ALA A 261 -9.10 31.19 -16.26
C ALA A 261 -7.97 30.15 -16.38
N LEU A 262 -7.10 30.03 -15.37
CA LEU A 262 -5.94 29.13 -15.37
C LEU A 262 -6.17 27.85 -14.56
N GLN A 263 -7.38 27.63 -14.03
CA GLN A 263 -7.68 26.52 -13.14
C GLN A 263 -7.44 25.14 -13.78
N ASP A 264 -7.83 24.96 -15.04
CA ASP A 264 -7.61 23.71 -15.77
C ASP A 264 -6.11 23.43 -15.97
N GLN A 265 -5.32 24.45 -16.27
CA GLN A 265 -3.86 24.31 -16.40
C GLN A 265 -3.20 23.98 -15.07
N MET A 266 -3.70 24.54 -13.96
CA MET A 266 -3.23 24.19 -12.62
C MET A 266 -3.55 22.75 -12.25
N LEU A 267 -4.71 22.22 -12.66
CA LEU A 267 -5.08 20.82 -12.45
C LEU A 267 -4.13 19.89 -13.22
N ILE A 268 -3.83 20.20 -14.48
CA ILE A 268 -2.85 19.44 -15.29
C ILE A 268 -1.46 19.50 -14.66
N LEU A 269 -1.03 20.68 -14.21
CA LEU A 269 0.26 20.87 -13.53
C LEU A 269 0.34 20.01 -12.26
N ASP A 270 -0.74 19.96 -11.48
CA ASP A 270 -0.83 19.16 -10.26
C ASP A 270 -0.74 17.64 -10.54
N GLU A 271 -1.45 17.15 -11.56
CA GLU A 271 -1.43 15.74 -11.97
C GLU A 271 -0.01 15.32 -12.41
N GLN A 272 0.63 16.12 -13.26
CA GLN A 272 1.97 15.85 -13.76
C GLN A 272 3.03 15.91 -12.66
N LEU A 273 2.97 16.90 -11.76
CA LEU A 273 3.83 16.96 -10.57
C LEU A 273 3.66 15.70 -9.71
N SER A 274 2.42 15.26 -9.53
CA SER A 274 2.11 14.07 -8.73
C SER A 274 2.69 12.79 -9.35
N ASP A 275 2.70 12.66 -10.68
CA ASP A 275 3.38 11.54 -11.37
C ASP A 275 4.89 11.53 -11.10
N ILE A 276 5.54 12.69 -11.18
CA ILE A 276 6.98 12.84 -10.88
C ILE A 276 7.29 12.48 -9.43
N GLN A 277 6.57 13.08 -8.47
CA GLN A 277 6.80 12.84 -7.04
C GLN A 277 6.50 11.38 -6.64
N ASN A 278 5.46 10.77 -7.21
CA ASN A 278 5.15 9.35 -7.02
C ASN A 278 6.23 8.45 -7.61
N SER A 279 6.76 8.79 -8.79
CA SER A 279 7.87 8.06 -9.42
C SER A 279 9.13 8.12 -8.57
N LYS A 280 9.48 9.30 -8.02
CA LYS A 280 10.60 9.46 -7.08
C LYS A 280 10.43 8.61 -5.82
N GLN A 281 9.24 8.60 -5.21
CA GLN A 281 8.96 7.77 -4.05
C GLN A 281 9.10 6.27 -4.37
N ARG A 282 8.49 5.81 -5.47
CA ARG A 282 8.55 4.39 -5.90
C ARG A 282 9.95 3.94 -6.29
N LEU A 283 10.78 4.86 -6.77
CA LEU A 283 12.19 4.62 -7.02
C LEU A 283 12.94 4.44 -5.70
N ALA A 284 12.74 5.33 -4.73
CA ALA A 284 13.33 5.21 -3.40
C ALA A 284 12.92 3.91 -2.69
N ASP A 285 11.62 3.57 -2.71
CA ASP A 285 11.11 2.33 -2.13
C ASP A 285 11.72 1.09 -2.81
N TRP A 286 11.89 1.14 -4.13
CA TRP A 286 12.53 0.05 -4.87
C TRP A 286 14.00 -0.10 -4.52
N LEU A 287 14.74 1.01 -4.39
CA LEU A 287 16.15 1.00 -3.99
C LEU A 287 16.37 0.32 -2.64
N GLN A 288 15.43 0.44 -1.70
CA GLN A 288 15.50 -0.27 -0.41
C GLN A 288 15.40 -1.80 -0.53
N THR A 289 14.83 -2.30 -1.63
CA THR A 289 14.70 -3.74 -1.90
C THR A 289 15.85 -4.32 -2.72
N MET A 290 16.71 -3.46 -3.26
CA MET A 290 17.79 -3.86 -4.15
C MET A 290 18.98 -4.44 -3.37
N PRO A 291 19.71 -5.41 -3.95
CA PRO A 291 20.95 -5.88 -3.35
C PRO A 291 21.98 -4.75 -3.29
N PRO A 292 22.88 -4.77 -2.28
CA PRO A 292 23.82 -3.67 -2.04
C PRO A 292 24.87 -3.47 -3.16
N ASN A 293 25.08 -4.48 -4.01
CA ASN A 293 26.06 -4.43 -5.10
C ASN A 293 25.35 -4.70 -6.44
N LEU A 294 24.94 -3.63 -7.11
CA LEU A 294 24.46 -3.67 -8.50
C LEU A 294 25.64 -3.50 -9.45
N PRO A 295 25.64 -4.16 -10.63
CA PRO A 295 26.65 -3.88 -11.64
C PRO A 295 26.52 -2.43 -12.14
N LYS A 296 27.66 -1.89 -12.60
CA LYS A 296 27.80 -0.46 -12.88
C LYS A 296 26.75 0.05 -13.88
N GLU A 297 26.48 -0.70 -14.94
CA GLU A 297 25.53 -0.33 -15.99
C GLU A 297 24.11 -0.12 -15.43
N GLN A 298 23.62 -1.04 -14.61
CA GLN A 298 22.29 -0.91 -13.98
C GLN A 298 22.26 0.25 -12.98
N ASN A 299 23.35 0.46 -12.24
CA ASN A 299 23.46 1.60 -11.32
C ASN A 299 23.44 2.93 -12.07
N ASP A 300 24.13 3.01 -13.22
CA ASP A 300 24.15 4.20 -14.08
C ASP A 300 22.75 4.46 -14.67
N MET A 301 22.04 3.43 -15.16
CA MET A 301 20.64 3.57 -15.64
C MET A 301 19.68 4.10 -14.56
N ILE A 302 19.79 3.58 -13.33
CA ILE A 302 19.01 4.05 -12.19
C ILE A 302 19.35 5.51 -11.87
N GLY A 303 20.64 5.86 -11.88
CA GLY A 303 21.13 7.21 -11.63
C GLY A 303 20.67 8.23 -12.68
N GLU A 304 20.70 7.87 -13.96
CA GLU A 304 20.20 8.70 -15.05
C GLU A 304 18.70 8.97 -14.91
N PHE A 305 17.91 7.93 -14.59
CA PHE A 305 16.47 8.08 -14.39
C PHE A 305 16.15 8.95 -13.16
N ALA A 306 16.87 8.77 -12.05
CA ALA A 306 16.74 9.61 -10.86
C ALA A 306 17.05 11.08 -11.17
N THR A 307 18.17 11.33 -11.85
CA THR A 307 18.62 12.68 -12.25
C THR A 307 17.59 13.34 -13.18
N LYS A 308 17.00 12.56 -14.10
CA LYS A 308 15.93 13.04 -14.97
C LYS A 308 14.72 13.49 -14.16
N LEU A 309 14.22 12.67 -13.23
CA LEU A 309 13.10 13.05 -12.37
C LEU A 309 13.39 14.31 -11.55
N ASP A 310 14.60 14.43 -10.99
CA ASP A 310 15.02 15.59 -10.20
C ASP A 310 15.08 16.88 -11.04
N SER A 311 15.58 16.80 -12.27
CA SER A 311 15.63 17.95 -13.17
C SER A 311 14.24 18.47 -13.53
N ILE A 312 13.27 17.58 -13.76
CA ILE A 312 11.88 17.93 -14.05
C ILE A 312 11.22 18.54 -12.80
N ASP A 313 11.36 17.88 -11.64
CA ASP A 313 10.81 18.34 -10.36
C ASP A 313 11.30 19.75 -9.99
N ARG A 314 12.56 20.08 -10.32
CA ARG A 314 13.11 21.43 -10.14
C ARG A 314 12.40 22.47 -11.02
N VAL A 315 12.16 22.17 -12.30
CA VAL A 315 11.45 23.10 -13.21
C VAL A 315 10.02 23.33 -12.73
N PHE A 316 9.32 22.29 -12.27
CA PHE A 316 7.99 22.43 -11.68
C PHE A 316 8.03 23.31 -10.43
N SER A 317 9.01 23.10 -9.55
CA SER A 317 9.17 23.90 -8.33
C SER A 317 9.42 25.38 -8.64
N GLU A 318 10.23 25.69 -9.67
CA GLU A 318 10.46 27.06 -10.14
C GLU A 318 9.21 27.72 -10.71
N VAL A 319 8.43 27.00 -11.53
CA VAL A 319 7.15 27.52 -12.08
C VAL A 319 6.14 27.77 -10.97
N ILE A 320 5.99 26.84 -10.03
CA ILE A 320 5.04 26.95 -8.91
C ILE A 320 5.43 28.07 -7.94
N ALA A 321 6.72 28.25 -7.66
CA ALA A 321 7.22 29.33 -6.82
C ALA A 321 6.86 30.71 -7.38
N ASN A 322 6.84 30.85 -8.71
CA ASN A 322 6.58 32.11 -9.41
C ASN A 322 5.15 32.20 -9.99
N LEU A 323 4.23 31.32 -9.56
CA LEU A 323 2.89 31.23 -10.11
C LEU A 323 2.13 32.57 -10.00
N ASN A 324 1.73 33.12 -11.13
CA ASN A 324 0.97 34.36 -11.21
C ASN A 324 -0.50 34.07 -11.56
N LEU A 325 -1.41 34.41 -10.65
CA LEU A 325 -2.85 34.30 -10.86
C LEU A 325 -3.54 35.67 -10.96
N SER A 326 -2.82 36.76 -11.28
CA SER A 326 -3.46 38.07 -11.52
C SER A 326 -4.48 38.02 -12.67
N ALA A 327 -5.36 39.01 -12.75
CA ALA A 327 -6.26 39.19 -13.91
C ALA A 327 -5.53 39.22 -15.27
N GLU A 328 -4.30 39.72 -15.31
CA GLU A 328 -3.44 39.79 -16.50
C GLU A 328 -2.56 38.52 -16.70
N ALA A 329 -2.79 37.46 -15.92
CA ALA A 329 -1.95 36.27 -15.99
C ALA A 329 -2.21 35.48 -17.27
N GLU A 330 -1.13 35.06 -17.93
CA GLU A 330 -1.17 34.24 -19.14
C GLU A 330 -0.83 32.78 -18.85
N GLY A 331 -1.39 31.87 -19.65
CA GLY A 331 -1.11 30.43 -19.57
C GLY A 331 0.32 30.06 -19.98
N ASP A 332 1.07 30.98 -20.56
CA ASP A 332 2.45 30.76 -21.01
C ASP A 332 3.41 30.44 -19.87
N GLN A 333 3.10 30.86 -18.64
CA GLN A 333 3.89 30.57 -17.44
C GLN A 333 4.05 29.07 -17.16
N PHE A 334 3.12 28.22 -17.63
CA PHE A 334 3.16 26.77 -17.41
C PHE A 334 3.99 26.03 -18.47
N LYS A 335 4.29 26.67 -19.62
CA LYS A 335 5.00 26.05 -20.74
C LYS A 335 6.31 25.38 -20.34
N PRO A 336 7.18 25.97 -19.47
CA PRO A 336 8.43 25.32 -19.07
C PRO A 336 8.19 23.99 -18.35
N ALA A 337 7.21 23.91 -17.44
CA ALA A 337 6.89 22.69 -16.71
C ALA A 337 6.31 21.62 -17.63
N PHE A 338 5.37 21.99 -18.50
CA PHE A 338 4.77 21.04 -19.45
C PHE A 338 5.78 20.51 -20.47
N ALA A 339 6.67 21.37 -20.97
CA ALA A 339 7.76 20.96 -21.86
C ALA A 339 8.76 20.03 -21.14
N ALA A 340 9.15 20.36 -19.91
CA ALA A 340 10.03 19.51 -19.11
C ALA A 340 9.41 18.13 -18.82
N TYR A 341 8.10 18.08 -18.53
CA TYR A 341 7.39 16.82 -18.32
C TYR A 341 7.34 15.98 -19.60
N MET A 342 7.00 16.57 -20.76
CA MET A 342 6.93 15.85 -22.03
C MET A 342 8.31 15.37 -22.51
N GLY A 343 9.36 16.16 -22.31
CA GLY A 343 10.67 15.90 -22.90
C GLY A 343 10.57 15.80 -24.43
N ASP A 344 11.09 14.72 -25.00
CA ASP A 344 11.08 14.48 -26.46
C ASP A 344 9.79 13.80 -26.98
N ARG A 345 8.77 13.63 -26.14
CA ARG A 345 7.54 12.91 -26.53
C ARG A 345 6.55 13.82 -27.23
N GLU A 346 5.81 13.25 -28.18
CA GLU A 346 4.75 13.95 -28.92
C GLU A 346 3.52 14.24 -28.04
N GLU A 347 3.16 13.34 -27.13
CA GLU A 347 1.98 13.48 -26.27
C GLU A 347 2.24 13.01 -24.84
N ALA A 348 1.63 13.71 -23.88
CA ALA A 348 1.59 13.31 -22.48
C ALA A 348 0.53 12.22 -22.27
N ILE A 349 0.93 11.14 -21.59
CA ILE A 349 0.01 10.08 -21.15
C ILE A 349 -0.11 10.08 -19.62
N PRO A 350 -1.24 9.64 -19.05
CA PRO A 350 -1.37 9.52 -17.60
C PRO A 350 -0.34 8.57 -16.99
N ASN A 351 0.25 8.97 -15.86
CA ASN A 351 1.26 8.22 -15.10
C ASN A 351 2.47 7.79 -15.94
N MET A 352 3.00 8.70 -16.74
CA MET A 352 4.05 8.43 -17.72
C MET A 352 5.35 7.95 -17.06
N TYR A 353 5.81 8.67 -16.04
CA TYR A 353 7.06 8.36 -15.36
C TYR A 353 6.94 7.15 -14.44
N VAL A 354 5.74 6.86 -13.89
CA VAL A 354 5.53 5.59 -13.17
C VAL A 354 5.60 4.39 -14.13
N LYS A 355 5.11 4.54 -15.37
CA LYS A 355 5.25 3.51 -16.41
C LYS A 355 6.71 3.36 -16.83
N ASP A 356 7.43 4.46 -17.02
CA ASP A 356 8.86 4.44 -17.34
C ASP A 356 9.67 3.76 -16.23
N LEU A 357 9.39 4.06 -14.97
CA LEU A 357 10.00 3.38 -13.82
C LEU A 357 9.70 1.88 -13.84
N SER A 358 8.47 1.48 -14.21
CA SER A 358 8.11 0.06 -14.30
C SER A 358 8.88 -0.66 -15.41
N ARG A 359 9.11 0.02 -16.54
CA ARG A 359 9.98 -0.47 -17.62
C ARG A 359 11.43 -0.55 -17.17
N LEU A 360 11.96 0.48 -16.53
CA LEU A 360 13.32 0.51 -15.98
C LEU A 360 13.53 -0.64 -14.99
N LYS A 361 12.58 -0.86 -14.08
CA LYS A 361 12.60 -2.01 -13.15
C LYS A 361 12.74 -3.32 -13.91
N LYS A 362 11.95 -3.50 -14.96
CA LYS A 362 12.01 -4.69 -15.80
C LYS A 362 13.36 -4.81 -16.52
N GLU A 363 13.88 -3.75 -17.10
CA GLU A 363 15.17 -3.75 -17.81
C GLU A 363 16.34 -4.04 -16.86
N VAL A 364 16.34 -3.45 -15.66
CA VAL A 364 17.35 -3.73 -14.63
C VAL A 364 17.25 -5.17 -14.13
N LEU A 365 16.04 -5.72 -13.99
CA LEU A 365 15.78 -7.10 -13.54
C LEU A 365 16.04 -8.15 -14.64
N ASP A 366 15.74 -7.84 -15.90
CA ASP A 366 15.98 -8.71 -17.06
C ASP A 366 17.48 -8.69 -17.46
N GLY A 367 18.14 -7.54 -17.29
CA GLY A 367 19.58 -7.36 -17.47
C GLY A 367 20.40 -7.74 -16.24
N THR A 368 19.75 -8.11 -15.12
CA THR A 368 20.44 -8.91 -14.12
C THR A 368 20.47 -10.32 -14.69
N PRO A 369 21.64 -10.92 -14.99
CA PRO A 369 21.70 -12.36 -15.17
C PRO A 369 20.95 -12.95 -13.98
N SER A 370 20.08 -13.93 -14.25
CA SER A 370 19.39 -14.68 -13.21
C SER A 370 20.34 -14.79 -12.04
N LEU A 371 19.91 -14.30 -10.89
CA LEU A 371 20.64 -14.40 -9.64
C LEU A 371 20.71 -15.88 -9.19
N GLU A 372 21.09 -16.79 -10.10
CA GLU A 372 21.93 -17.96 -9.89
C GLU A 372 23.35 -17.56 -9.47
N GLY A 373 23.63 -16.27 -9.29
CA GLY A 373 24.73 -15.77 -8.47
C GLY A 373 24.50 -16.08 -6.99
N ASP A 374 24.53 -17.35 -6.62
CA ASP A 374 24.89 -17.86 -5.29
C ASP A 374 24.19 -17.19 -4.08
N PHE A 375 22.92 -16.78 -4.23
CA PHE A 375 22.10 -16.23 -3.14
C PHE A 375 21.85 -17.32 -2.10
N GLY A 376 22.68 -17.34 -1.06
CA GLY A 376 22.43 -18.05 0.21
C GLY A 376 21.96 -19.49 0.07
N GLY A 377 22.87 -20.44 0.21
CA GLY A 377 22.51 -21.84 0.45
C GLY A 377 22.61 -22.18 1.93
N SER A 378 21.66 -22.95 2.45
CA SER A 378 21.82 -23.59 3.75
C SER A 378 22.90 -24.67 3.68
N HIS A 379 23.70 -24.80 4.73
CA HIS A 379 24.74 -25.81 4.86
C HIS A 379 24.31 -26.92 5.83
N TYR A 380 24.73 -28.16 5.59
CA TYR A 380 24.60 -29.23 6.56
C TYR A 380 25.73 -30.27 6.39
N THR A 381 26.04 -30.99 7.46
CA THR A 381 26.95 -32.14 7.41
C THR A 381 26.14 -33.42 7.22
N HIS A 382 26.50 -34.20 6.20
CA HIS A 382 25.97 -35.53 5.96
C HIS A 382 26.88 -36.56 6.63
N TRP A 383 26.46 -37.06 7.79
CA TRP A 383 27.20 -38.05 8.55
C TRP A 383 26.90 -39.46 8.02
N GLY A 384 27.92 -40.26 7.77
CA GLY A 384 27.81 -41.60 7.19
C GLY A 384 28.05 -41.67 5.68
N SER A 385 28.40 -40.55 5.03
CA SER A 385 28.62 -40.48 3.59
C SER A 385 29.75 -39.52 3.23
N ASP A 386 30.57 -39.89 2.26
CA ASP A 386 31.57 -39.06 1.57
C ASP A 386 31.00 -38.21 0.43
N ALA A 387 29.72 -38.42 0.10
CA ALA A 387 29.02 -37.73 -0.98
C ALA A 387 27.74 -37.04 -0.49
N CYS A 388 27.42 -35.94 -1.16
CA CYS A 388 26.18 -35.21 -0.95
C CYS A 388 25.05 -35.73 -1.87
N PRO A 389 23.77 -35.69 -1.44
CA PRO A 389 22.61 -36.08 -2.24
C PRO A 389 22.42 -35.24 -3.52
N SER A 390 21.64 -35.76 -4.47
CA SER A 390 21.26 -35.06 -5.71
C SER A 390 20.63 -33.69 -5.39
N GLN A 391 21.02 -32.63 -6.10
CA GLN A 391 20.64 -31.21 -5.88
C GLN A 391 21.40 -30.47 -4.75
N THR A 392 22.49 -31.06 -4.24
CA THR A 392 23.39 -30.40 -3.30
C THR A 392 24.83 -30.42 -3.81
N VAL A 393 25.65 -29.49 -3.34
CA VAL A 393 27.06 -29.33 -3.77
C VAL A 393 27.96 -29.77 -2.62
N LEU A 394 28.92 -30.66 -2.92
CA LEU A 394 29.96 -31.07 -1.96
C LEU A 394 30.96 -29.93 -1.78
N VAL A 395 31.15 -29.50 -0.53
CA VAL A 395 32.18 -28.53 -0.15
C VAL A 395 33.50 -29.25 0.13
N PHE A 396 33.49 -30.24 1.04
CA PHE A 396 34.62 -31.13 1.30
C PHE A 396 34.12 -32.44 1.94
N GLY A 397 34.95 -33.48 1.88
CA GLY A 397 34.74 -34.77 2.54
C GLY A 397 35.76 -35.00 3.66
N GLY A 398 35.38 -35.81 4.64
CA GLY A 398 36.18 -36.00 5.84
C GLY A 398 35.76 -37.18 6.70
N VAL A 399 36.28 -37.19 7.93
CA VAL A 399 35.96 -38.17 8.98
C VAL A 399 35.42 -37.48 10.23
N MET A 400 34.40 -38.07 10.86
CA MET A 400 33.87 -37.58 12.12
C MET A 400 34.96 -37.63 13.19
N SER A 401 35.22 -36.48 13.79
CA SER A 401 36.29 -36.30 14.76
C SER A 401 35.79 -35.47 15.94
N THR A 402 36.39 -35.69 17.09
CA THR A 402 36.11 -34.96 18.33
C THR A 402 37.36 -34.94 19.19
N THR A 403 37.32 -34.26 20.33
CA THR A 403 38.44 -34.28 21.26
C THR A 403 38.63 -35.67 21.88
N ASP A 404 39.85 -35.98 22.28
CA ASP A 404 40.22 -37.20 22.98
C ASP A 404 39.37 -37.40 24.23
N ARG A 405 39.15 -38.67 24.56
CA ARG A 405 38.25 -39.09 25.65
C ARG A 405 38.72 -38.59 27.02
N ASP A 406 40.03 -38.43 27.17
CA ASP A 406 40.67 -38.12 28.45
C ASP A 406 40.77 -36.61 28.72
N SER A 407 40.47 -35.76 27.72
CA SER A 407 40.42 -34.30 27.90
C SER A 407 39.00 -33.78 28.18
N ILE A 408 38.91 -32.67 28.92
CA ILE A 408 37.66 -31.90 29.14
C ILE A 408 37.33 -31.07 27.88
N GLY A 409 37.46 -31.67 26.70
CA GLY A 409 37.31 -31.01 25.40
C GLY A 409 35.86 -30.81 24.95
N SER A 410 35.71 -30.55 23.64
CA SER A 410 34.44 -30.17 23.00
C SER A 410 33.40 -31.30 23.03
N SER A 411 32.13 -30.95 23.26
CA SER A 411 31.00 -31.88 23.14
C SER A 411 30.42 -31.98 21.72
N GLN A 412 31.00 -31.24 20.76
CA GLN A 412 30.57 -31.21 19.36
C GLN A 412 31.41 -32.15 18.50
N TYR A 413 30.77 -32.78 17.51
CA TYR A 413 31.48 -33.52 16.48
C TYR A 413 31.76 -32.62 15.28
N THR A 414 32.98 -32.71 14.76
CA THR A 414 33.42 -31.96 13.59
C THR A 414 33.74 -32.91 12.45
N CYS A 415 33.36 -32.53 11.23
CA CYS A 415 33.79 -33.24 10.04
C CYS A 415 35.20 -32.78 9.68
N MET A 416 36.22 -33.59 10.00
CA MET A 416 37.60 -33.21 9.76
C MET A 416 37.98 -33.50 8.30
N PRO A 417 38.40 -32.49 7.51
CA PRO A 417 38.72 -32.67 6.10
C PRO A 417 39.82 -33.72 5.87
N ASN A 418 39.76 -34.40 4.72
CA ASN A 418 40.80 -35.34 4.32
C ASN A 418 42.10 -34.63 3.91
N ASP A 419 41.99 -33.41 3.37
CA ASP A 419 43.08 -32.54 2.89
C ASP A 419 43.62 -31.61 4.00
N LYS A 420 44.16 -32.21 5.06
CA LYS A 420 44.65 -31.48 6.24
C LYS A 420 45.89 -30.63 5.91
N GLN A 421 45.95 -29.41 6.47
CA GLN A 421 47.13 -28.55 6.44
C GLN A 421 47.63 -28.31 7.87
N TYR A 422 48.95 -28.29 8.05
CA TYR A 422 49.60 -28.04 9.34
C TYR A 422 50.55 -26.84 9.20
N PRO A 423 50.65 -25.96 10.22
CA PRO A 423 51.57 -24.83 10.20
C PRO A 423 53.03 -25.30 10.12
N GLU A 424 53.86 -24.62 9.32
CA GLU A 424 55.30 -24.88 9.24
C GLU A 424 55.98 -24.40 10.53
N GLY A 425 56.55 -25.33 11.30
CA GLY A 425 57.18 -25.04 12.59
C GLY A 425 58.35 -25.97 12.87
N ASN A 426 59.42 -25.41 13.44
CA ASN A 426 60.69 -26.07 13.70
C ASN A 426 60.51 -27.12 14.82
N ASN A 427 60.81 -28.39 14.53
CA ASN A 427 60.76 -29.51 15.50
C ASN A 427 61.92 -29.43 16.50
N ASN A 428 62.01 -28.35 17.27
CA ASN A 428 62.82 -28.34 18.48
C ASN A 428 61.96 -28.90 19.62
N SER A 429 62.17 -30.18 19.87
CA SER A 429 61.85 -30.82 21.13
C SER A 429 62.47 -30.04 22.27
N ASP A 430 61.66 -29.65 23.26
CA ASP A 430 61.95 -29.71 24.68
C ASP A 430 60.77 -29.05 25.41
N ASP A 431 59.80 -29.88 25.81
CA ASP A 431 59.08 -29.81 27.09
C ASP A 431 57.84 -30.72 27.01
N GLU A 432 57.71 -31.61 27.99
CA GLU A 432 56.49 -32.36 28.27
C GLU A 432 55.33 -31.39 28.48
N ILE A 433 54.48 -31.20 27.45
CA ILE A 433 53.16 -30.63 27.65
C ILE A 433 52.13 -31.69 27.31
N GLY A 434 51.94 -32.61 28.26
CA GLY A 434 51.04 -33.75 28.17
C GLY A 434 49.54 -33.44 28.36
N ASP A 435 49.13 -32.16 28.40
CA ASP A 435 47.79 -31.75 28.83
C ASP A 435 47.04 -30.85 27.82
N TYR A 436 47.37 -30.96 26.52
CA TYR A 436 46.57 -30.29 25.49
C TYR A 436 45.45 -31.19 24.95
N PRO A 437 44.25 -30.63 24.67
CA PRO A 437 43.19 -31.40 24.03
C PRO A 437 43.64 -31.87 22.65
N GLN A 438 43.57 -33.18 22.42
CA GLN A 438 43.94 -33.80 21.14
C GLN A 438 42.69 -34.09 20.33
N VAL A 439 42.76 -33.96 19.00
CA VAL A 439 41.63 -34.33 18.13
C VAL A 439 41.83 -35.77 17.65
N GLN A 440 40.80 -36.60 17.84
CA GLN A 440 40.77 -37.98 17.39
C GLN A 440 39.53 -38.29 16.53
N GLN A 441 39.61 -39.37 15.77
CA GLN A 441 38.47 -39.90 15.03
C GLN A 441 37.42 -40.52 15.96
N VAL A 442 36.17 -40.52 15.54
CA VAL A 442 35.06 -41.15 16.27
C VAL A 442 34.76 -42.52 15.67
N ALA A 443 34.65 -43.53 16.53
CA ALA A 443 34.30 -44.88 16.14
C ALA A 443 32.80 -45.15 16.36
N PHE A 444 32.14 -45.68 15.33
CA PHE A 444 30.79 -46.24 15.46
C PHE A 444 30.85 -47.71 15.86
N VAL A 445 30.03 -48.09 16.85
CA VAL A 445 29.79 -49.49 17.23
C VAL A 445 28.29 -49.76 17.28
N SER A 446 27.83 -50.70 16.44
CA SER A 446 26.41 -51.06 16.38
C SER A 446 26.01 -52.02 17.49
N ARG A 447 24.83 -51.83 18.09
CA ARG A 447 24.28 -52.69 19.16
C ARG A 447 23.67 -54.02 18.66
N LYS A 448 23.77 -54.35 17.37
CA LYS A 448 23.20 -55.61 16.83
C LYS A 448 23.97 -56.82 17.37
N LYS A 449 23.25 -57.75 18.04
CA LYS A 449 23.79 -58.90 18.80
C LYS A 449 24.57 -59.98 18.01
N ASN A 450 24.61 -59.94 16.67
CA ASN A 450 25.13 -61.05 15.85
C ASN A 450 26.30 -60.70 14.90
N GLY A 451 26.97 -59.56 15.09
CA GLY A 451 28.15 -59.19 14.30
C GLY A 451 29.36 -58.94 15.20
N GLU A 452 30.57 -59.20 14.68
CA GLU A 452 31.81 -58.74 15.32
C GLU A 452 31.67 -57.25 15.69
N GLN A 453 32.00 -56.89 16.95
CA GLN A 453 32.00 -55.51 17.45
C GLN A 453 33.19 -54.72 16.85
N LYS A 454 33.27 -54.69 15.52
CA LYS A 454 34.31 -53.94 14.81
C LYS A 454 34.00 -52.45 14.88
N ARG A 455 34.98 -51.69 15.32
CA ARG A 455 34.95 -50.24 15.35
C ARG A 455 35.07 -49.71 13.93
N LYS A 456 34.15 -48.81 13.58
CA LYS A 456 33.97 -48.32 12.22
C LYS A 456 34.16 -46.81 12.14
N ALA A 457 34.96 -46.35 11.17
CA ALA A 457 35.15 -44.93 10.93
C ALA A 457 33.88 -44.33 10.32
N ILE A 458 33.42 -43.20 10.85
CA ILE A 458 32.27 -42.48 10.31
C ILE A 458 32.77 -41.45 9.30
N LYS A 459 32.55 -41.72 8.01
CA LYS A 459 32.77 -40.73 6.95
C LYS A 459 31.76 -39.59 7.07
N CYS A 460 32.14 -38.41 6.61
CA CYS A 460 31.27 -37.25 6.57
C CYS A 460 31.52 -36.41 5.32
N SER A 461 30.48 -35.69 4.90
CA SER A 461 30.58 -34.72 3.82
C SER A 461 29.87 -33.42 4.21
N SER A 462 30.51 -32.31 3.87
CA SER A 462 30.02 -30.96 4.13
C SER A 462 29.25 -30.51 2.89
N CYS A 463 27.93 -30.37 2.99
CA CYS A 463 27.04 -30.22 1.84
C CYS A 463 26.33 -28.86 1.84
N ARG A 464 26.39 -28.16 0.69
CA ARG A 464 25.66 -26.92 0.44
C ARG A 464 24.39 -27.20 -0.34
N VAL A 465 23.27 -26.59 0.07
CA VAL A 465 21.97 -26.71 -0.62
C VAL A 465 21.60 -25.37 -1.28
N PRO A 466 21.81 -25.20 -2.59
CA PRO A 466 21.49 -23.96 -3.28
C PRO A 466 19.98 -23.64 -3.23
N GLY A 467 19.62 -22.36 -3.04
CA GLY A 467 18.23 -21.90 -3.08
C GLY A 467 17.33 -22.33 -1.91
N LYS A 468 17.90 -22.90 -0.84
CA LYS A 468 17.18 -23.25 0.40
C LYS A 468 17.63 -22.35 1.54
N SER A 469 16.66 -21.84 2.30
CA SER A 469 16.91 -20.84 3.35
C SER A 469 17.43 -21.45 4.66
N THR A 470 17.08 -22.71 4.96
CA THR A 470 17.49 -23.38 6.21
C THR A 470 17.47 -24.89 6.06
N THR A 471 18.33 -25.55 6.83
CA THR A 471 18.38 -27.01 7.07
C THR A 471 18.03 -27.30 8.54
N THR A 472 17.39 -28.44 8.83
CA THR A 472 17.12 -28.87 10.20
C THR A 472 17.08 -30.40 10.33
N MET A 473 17.47 -30.92 11.49
CA MET A 473 17.38 -32.33 11.85
C MET A 473 16.13 -32.57 12.70
N LEU A 474 15.32 -33.56 12.31
CA LEU A 474 14.18 -34.03 13.08
C LEU A 474 14.50 -35.42 13.66
N VAL A 475 14.41 -35.54 14.99
CA VAL A 475 14.61 -36.80 15.72
C VAL A 475 13.30 -37.60 15.79
N ALA A 476 13.40 -38.92 15.86
CA ALA A 476 12.27 -39.85 15.87
C ALA A 476 11.30 -39.68 14.67
N LYS A 477 11.84 -39.24 13.52
CA LYS A 477 11.10 -39.04 12.26
C LYS A 477 11.90 -39.59 11.08
N THR A 478 11.19 -40.14 10.11
CA THR A 478 11.75 -40.64 8.83
C THR A 478 11.40 -39.75 7.64
N GLU A 479 10.44 -38.84 7.80
CA GLU A 479 9.92 -37.97 6.74
C GLU A 479 9.87 -36.51 7.18
N CYS A 480 10.02 -35.60 6.20
CA CYS A 480 9.99 -34.17 6.41
C CYS A 480 8.55 -33.62 6.44
N PRO A 481 8.30 -32.49 7.13
CA PRO A 481 7.00 -31.82 7.13
C PRO A 481 6.60 -31.33 5.73
N SER A 482 5.31 -31.05 5.53
CA SER A 482 4.81 -30.52 4.24
C SER A 482 5.54 -29.24 3.83
N GLY A 483 5.99 -29.17 2.57
CA GLY A 483 6.77 -28.06 2.02
C GLY A 483 8.29 -28.14 2.25
N TRP A 484 8.78 -29.13 3.00
CA TRP A 484 10.21 -29.39 3.19
C TRP A 484 10.71 -30.52 2.27
N VAL A 485 11.98 -30.44 1.89
CA VAL A 485 12.67 -31.40 1.02
C VAL A 485 13.63 -32.24 1.86
N LYS A 486 13.46 -33.56 1.83
CA LYS A 486 14.34 -34.51 2.50
C LYS A 486 15.73 -34.49 1.87
N GLN A 487 16.76 -34.29 2.70
CA GLN A 487 18.16 -34.35 2.30
C GLN A 487 18.71 -35.76 2.51
N TYR A 488 18.65 -36.28 3.74
CA TYR A 488 18.94 -37.68 4.04
C TYR A 488 18.17 -38.16 5.27
N GLN A 489 18.14 -39.47 5.47
CA GLN A 489 17.54 -40.13 6.62
C GLN A 489 18.55 -41.08 7.25
N GLY A 490 18.44 -41.33 8.55
CA GLY A 490 19.41 -42.15 9.26
C GLY A 490 18.91 -42.64 10.61
N THR A 491 19.87 -43.09 11.41
CA THR A 491 19.68 -43.53 12.79
C THR A 491 20.32 -42.52 13.74
N LEU A 492 19.64 -42.19 14.83
CA LEU A 492 20.13 -41.28 15.85
C LEU A 492 21.25 -41.97 16.65
N ILE A 493 22.40 -41.31 16.77
CA ILE A 493 23.57 -41.79 17.51
C ILE A 493 24.01 -40.79 18.59
N SER A 494 24.68 -41.29 19.62
CA SER A 494 25.31 -40.52 20.69
C SER A 494 26.44 -41.32 21.33
N THR A 495 27.26 -40.67 22.16
CA THR A 495 28.20 -41.37 23.05
C THR A 495 27.48 -42.29 24.03
N ASP A 496 28.15 -43.36 24.45
CA ASP A 496 27.64 -44.33 25.42
C ASP A 496 27.78 -43.84 26.89
N ILE A 497 27.13 -44.54 27.82
CA ILE A 497 27.00 -44.26 29.26
C ILE A 497 28.32 -44.04 30.01
N GLN A 498 29.46 -44.48 29.45
CA GLN A 498 30.77 -44.29 30.05
C GLN A 498 31.43 -42.95 29.72
N GLN A 499 30.78 -42.09 28.92
CA GLN A 499 31.30 -40.79 28.50
C GLN A 499 30.30 -39.66 28.80
N VAL A 500 30.79 -38.61 29.46
CA VAL A 500 29.95 -37.59 30.13
C VAL A 500 29.42 -36.52 29.15
N ARG A 501 29.82 -36.54 27.87
CA ARG A 501 29.50 -35.50 26.87
C ARG A 501 29.22 -36.11 25.51
N GLY A 502 28.05 -35.83 24.93
CA GLY A 502 27.69 -36.26 23.58
C GLY A 502 26.54 -35.46 22.99
N GLN A 503 26.65 -35.15 21.70
CA GLN A 503 25.58 -34.55 20.91
C GLN A 503 24.74 -35.64 20.23
N LEU A 504 23.44 -35.42 20.08
CA LEU A 504 22.59 -36.26 19.23
C LEU A 504 22.86 -35.94 17.75
N VAL A 505 23.30 -36.95 17.00
CA VAL A 505 23.61 -36.81 15.57
C VAL A 505 22.82 -37.81 14.74
N CYS A 506 22.34 -37.36 13.57
CA CYS A 506 21.72 -38.25 12.60
C CYS A 506 22.79 -38.89 11.72
N LEU A 507 22.96 -40.21 11.81
CA LEU A 507 23.92 -40.97 11.03
C LEU A 507 23.21 -41.75 9.91
N ASP A 508 23.58 -41.50 8.65
CA ASP A 508 23.17 -42.34 7.53
C ASP A 508 23.90 -43.69 7.62
N THR A 509 23.16 -44.73 8.01
CA THR A 509 23.66 -46.10 8.14
C THR A 509 23.50 -46.93 6.86
N SER A 510 23.05 -46.32 5.75
CA SER A 510 22.78 -47.03 4.49
C SER A 510 24.03 -47.36 3.67
N LYS A 511 25.16 -46.70 3.95
CA LYS A 511 26.44 -46.90 3.26
C LYS A 511 27.43 -47.75 4.08
N PRO A 512 28.37 -48.45 3.43
CA PRO A 512 29.38 -49.24 4.13
C PRO A 512 30.35 -48.32 4.89
N PHE A 513 30.61 -48.68 6.13
CA PHE A 513 31.67 -48.05 6.94
C PHE A 513 33.01 -48.74 6.66
N GLU A 514 34.11 -48.01 6.82
CA GLU A 514 35.46 -48.58 6.80
C GLU A 514 35.84 -49.09 8.20
N ASP A 515 36.46 -50.26 8.26
CA ASP A 515 36.97 -50.84 9.51
C ASP A 515 38.22 -50.06 9.97
N ILE A 516 38.31 -49.75 11.26
CA ILE A 516 39.48 -49.07 11.84
C ILE A 516 40.50 -50.14 12.27
N SER A 517 41.80 -49.92 11.99
CA SER A 517 42.90 -50.81 12.40
C SER A 517 43.02 -50.93 13.93
N GLU A 518 43.56 -52.07 14.41
CA GLU A 518 43.40 -52.59 15.77
C GLU A 518 43.95 -51.73 16.95
N ASP A 519 44.83 -50.74 16.73
CA ASP A 519 45.39 -49.91 17.82
C ASP A 519 44.50 -48.71 18.18
N THR A 520 43.36 -48.95 18.85
CA THR A 520 42.37 -47.88 19.12
C THR A 520 41.78 -47.84 20.51
N GLU A 521 42.40 -48.41 21.54
CA GLU A 521 41.80 -48.52 22.89
C GLU A 521 41.26 -47.18 23.48
N SER A 522 41.76 -46.02 23.03
CA SER A 522 41.38 -44.67 23.50
C SER A 522 40.31 -43.93 22.67
N LEU A 523 39.75 -44.50 21.60
CA LEU A 523 38.79 -43.76 20.76
C LEU A 523 37.45 -43.45 21.46
N THR A 524 36.89 -42.29 21.11
CA THR A 524 35.51 -41.92 21.43
C THR A 524 34.55 -42.78 20.62
N VAL A 525 33.67 -43.50 21.32
CA VAL A 525 32.73 -44.44 20.72
C VAL A 525 31.32 -43.88 20.76
N VAL A 526 30.65 -43.89 19.60
CA VAL A 526 29.24 -43.57 19.46
C VAL A 526 28.44 -44.80 19.09
N THR A 527 27.22 -44.87 19.61
CA THR A 527 26.30 -45.98 19.41
C THR A 527 24.89 -45.47 19.14
N GLU A 528 24.00 -46.33 18.66
CA GLU A 528 22.62 -45.93 18.38
C GLU A 528 21.92 -45.47 19.67
N VAL A 529 20.96 -44.55 19.56
CA VAL A 529 20.16 -44.07 20.70
C VAL A 529 18.84 -44.83 20.75
N SER A 530 18.48 -45.33 21.93
CA SER A 530 17.16 -45.96 22.18
C SER A 530 16.30 -45.12 23.12
N PRO A 531 14.97 -45.19 22.98
CA PRO A 531 14.08 -44.49 23.90
C PRO A 531 14.07 -45.17 25.27
N LYS A 532 14.12 -44.37 26.34
CA LYS A 532 13.85 -44.84 27.70
C LYS A 532 12.34 -44.87 27.94
N CYS A 533 11.72 -46.01 27.61
CA CYS A 533 10.28 -46.20 27.80
C CYS A 533 9.89 -46.02 29.28
N GLY A 534 8.82 -45.26 29.53
CA GLY A 534 8.43 -44.78 30.85
C GLY A 534 8.54 -43.26 30.95
N SER A 535 9.74 -42.71 30.79
CA SER A 535 9.96 -41.25 30.64
C SER A 535 9.66 -40.75 29.22
N TYR A 536 9.81 -41.63 28.23
CA TYR A 536 9.42 -41.39 26.84
C TYR A 536 8.16 -42.19 26.51
N PRO A 537 7.14 -41.60 25.85
CA PRO A 537 5.90 -42.28 25.50
C PRO A 537 6.12 -43.26 24.33
N CYS A 538 6.60 -44.46 24.64
CA CYS A 538 6.74 -45.55 23.67
C CYS A 538 5.35 -46.12 23.32
N SER A 539 4.71 -45.62 22.27
CA SER A 539 3.48 -46.20 21.69
C SER A 539 3.80 -47.01 20.43
N GLY A 540 3.10 -48.12 20.20
CA GLY A 540 3.11 -48.81 18.90
C GLY A 540 4.29 -49.77 18.63
N GLY A 541 4.72 -50.56 19.61
CA GLY A 541 5.71 -51.64 19.39
C GLY A 541 7.18 -51.21 19.44
N VAL A 542 7.46 -49.97 19.84
CA VAL A 542 8.83 -49.48 20.07
C VAL A 542 9.38 -50.08 21.36
N SER A 543 10.40 -50.94 21.24
CA SER A 543 11.09 -51.55 22.38
C SER A 543 12.20 -50.65 22.91
N ALA A 544 12.62 -50.84 24.17
CA ALA A 544 13.79 -50.16 24.75
C ALA A 544 15.11 -50.48 24.02
N SER A 545 15.12 -51.46 23.10
CA SER A 545 16.25 -51.81 22.24
C SER A 545 16.14 -51.25 20.82
N THR A 546 15.04 -50.58 20.46
CA THR A 546 14.86 -50.02 19.11
C THR A 546 15.68 -48.73 18.97
N ALA A 547 16.45 -48.62 17.89
CA ALA A 547 17.18 -47.40 17.57
C ALA A 547 16.24 -46.33 16.99
N LEU A 548 16.36 -45.08 17.43
CA LEU A 548 15.50 -44.00 16.96
C LEU A 548 15.90 -43.53 15.55
N PRO A 549 14.94 -43.35 14.62
CA PRO A 549 15.23 -42.78 13.31
C PRO A 549 15.43 -41.26 13.39
N CYS A 550 16.03 -40.70 12.36
CA CYS A 550 16.17 -39.26 12.18
C CYS A 550 16.15 -38.89 10.69
N VAL A 551 15.82 -37.63 10.40
CA VAL A 551 15.78 -37.10 9.03
C VAL A 551 16.29 -35.66 9.01
N VAL A 552 17.04 -35.30 7.98
CA VAL A 552 17.50 -33.92 7.73
C VAL A 552 16.73 -33.32 6.55
N CYS A 553 16.19 -32.13 6.76
CA CYS A 553 15.25 -31.48 5.85
C CYS A 553 15.69 -30.06 5.48
N SER A 554 15.29 -29.56 4.30
CA SER A 554 15.50 -28.17 3.86
C SER A 554 14.21 -27.52 3.30
N ILE A 555 14.08 -26.19 3.28
CA ILE A 555 12.88 -25.47 2.77
C ILE A 555 13.22 -24.35 1.77
N THR A 556 12.35 -24.19 0.76
CA THR A 556 12.38 -23.11 -0.26
C THR A 556 11.38 -22.00 0.09
N LYS A 557 11.69 -20.75 -0.28
CA LYS A 557 10.72 -19.64 -0.33
C LYS A 557 9.66 -19.96 -1.40
N LYS A 558 8.38 -20.05 -1.02
CA LYS A 558 7.27 -20.43 -1.94
C LYS A 558 7.00 -19.32 -2.97
N THR A 559 7.09 -19.65 -4.24
CA THR A 559 6.34 -19.01 -5.35
C THR A 559 5.47 -20.11 -5.97
N SER A 560 4.15 -19.98 -5.88
CA SER A 560 3.16 -21.00 -6.25
C SER A 560 2.94 -21.11 -7.77
N SER A 561 2.72 -22.34 -8.25
CA SER A 561 2.64 -22.75 -9.66
C SER A 561 1.24 -22.63 -10.31
N ILE A 562 1.26 -22.73 -11.64
CA ILE A 562 0.27 -22.38 -12.67
C ILE A 562 -0.46 -23.64 -13.17
N SER A 563 -1.82 -23.68 -13.18
CA SER A 563 -2.64 -24.28 -14.28
C SER A 563 -4.16 -24.43 -14.04
N ASP A 564 -4.79 -23.89 -13.00
CA ASP A 564 -6.25 -23.99 -12.84
C ASP A 564 -6.95 -22.68 -13.25
N PHE A 565 -8.09 -22.79 -13.95
CA PHE A 565 -9.00 -21.66 -14.13
C PHE A 565 -9.35 -21.09 -12.76
N LEU A 566 -9.30 -19.78 -12.61
CA LEU A 566 -9.75 -19.15 -11.37
C LEU A 566 -11.28 -19.12 -11.39
N THR A 567 -11.90 -20.17 -10.85
CA THR A 567 -13.34 -20.21 -10.63
C THR A 567 -13.66 -19.50 -9.33
N ILE A 568 -14.27 -18.32 -9.44
CA ILE A 568 -14.71 -17.54 -8.28
C ILE A 568 -16.20 -17.78 -8.11
N HIS A 569 -16.58 -18.48 -7.04
CA HIS A 569 -17.98 -18.55 -6.63
C HIS A 569 -18.44 -17.18 -6.16
N ARG A 570 -19.55 -16.70 -6.73
CA ARG A 570 -20.21 -15.46 -6.36
C ARG A 570 -21.61 -15.79 -5.84
N SER A 571 -22.07 -15.07 -4.84
CA SER A 571 -23.46 -15.15 -4.37
C SER A 571 -23.91 -13.74 -4.02
N HIS A 572 -24.03 -12.93 -5.07
CA HIS A 572 -24.37 -11.52 -4.94
C HIS A 572 -25.64 -11.23 -5.73
N THR A 573 -26.69 -10.79 -5.02
CA THR A 573 -27.93 -10.32 -5.62
C THR A 573 -27.99 -8.81 -5.49
N LYS A 574 -28.11 -8.11 -6.61
CA LYS A 574 -28.32 -6.66 -6.66
C LYS A 574 -29.68 -6.37 -7.27
N SER A 575 -30.53 -5.65 -6.55
CA SER A 575 -31.80 -5.14 -7.06
C SER A 575 -31.74 -3.62 -7.15
N ARG A 576 -32.31 -3.06 -8.21
CA ARG A 576 -32.43 -1.61 -8.39
C ARG A 576 -33.67 -1.28 -9.21
N TYR A 577 -34.23 -0.11 -8.97
CA TYR A 577 -35.29 0.46 -9.80
C TYR A 577 -34.94 1.90 -10.17
N ARG A 578 -35.48 2.36 -11.29
CA ARG A 578 -35.42 3.76 -11.69
C ARG A 578 -36.69 4.14 -12.46
N LEU A 579 -37.16 5.36 -12.21
CA LEU A 579 -38.18 5.99 -13.03
C LEU A 579 -37.57 6.45 -14.35
N ILE A 580 -38.05 5.91 -15.47
CA ILE A 580 -37.53 6.18 -16.80
C ILE A 580 -38.48 7.11 -17.56
N GLU A 581 -37.97 8.29 -17.87
CA GLU A 581 -38.66 9.34 -18.64
C GLU A 581 -38.15 9.40 -20.09
N ALA A 582 -36.89 9.02 -20.33
CA ALA A 582 -36.28 8.99 -21.66
C ALA A 582 -35.72 7.61 -22.06
N SER A 583 -35.66 7.33 -23.36
CA SER A 583 -35.08 6.08 -23.87
C SER A 583 -33.56 5.98 -23.67
N SER A 584 -32.87 7.10 -23.46
CA SER A 584 -31.45 7.14 -23.09
C SER A 584 -31.25 6.69 -21.64
N GLU A 585 -32.17 7.08 -20.75
CA GLU A 585 -32.12 6.73 -19.32
C GLU A 585 -32.29 5.23 -19.09
N SER A 586 -33.09 4.53 -19.90
CA SER A 586 -33.18 3.07 -19.79
C SER A 586 -31.90 2.36 -20.25
N ASN A 587 -31.20 2.89 -21.26
CA ASN A 587 -29.92 2.33 -21.69
C ASN A 587 -28.83 2.53 -20.62
N ASP A 588 -28.76 3.74 -20.06
CA ASP A 588 -27.87 4.10 -18.95
C ASP A 588 -28.16 3.22 -17.73
N PHE A 589 -29.44 3.16 -17.32
CA PHE A 589 -29.86 2.36 -16.19
C PHE A 589 -29.52 0.88 -16.38
N LEU A 590 -29.71 0.33 -17.58
CA LEU A 590 -29.40 -1.07 -17.87
C LEU A 590 -27.92 -1.35 -18.16
N ASN A 591 -27.07 -0.31 -18.17
CA ASN A 591 -25.65 -0.36 -18.55
C ASN A 591 -25.43 -1.01 -19.93
N VAL A 592 -26.24 -0.60 -20.91
CA VAL A 592 -26.18 -1.13 -22.28
C VAL A 592 -25.48 -0.12 -23.18
N ASP A 593 -24.40 -0.57 -23.83
CA ASP A 593 -23.70 0.20 -24.85
C ASP A 593 -24.66 0.73 -25.93
N GLY A 594 -24.51 2.01 -26.31
CA GLY A 594 -25.41 2.68 -27.24
C GLY A 594 -25.48 2.03 -28.62
N LYS A 595 -24.35 1.48 -29.11
CA LYS A 595 -24.29 0.78 -30.40
C LYS A 595 -25.01 -0.56 -30.33
N LEU A 596 -24.94 -1.26 -29.20
CA LEU A 596 -25.70 -2.49 -28.96
C LEU A 596 -27.20 -2.22 -28.86
N ALA A 597 -27.60 -1.16 -28.14
CA ALA A 597 -29.00 -0.76 -28.02
C ALA A 597 -29.62 -0.38 -29.38
N LEU A 598 -28.88 0.34 -30.23
CA LEU A 598 -29.27 0.69 -31.60
C LEU A 598 -29.46 -0.56 -32.47
N LYS A 599 -28.51 -1.51 -32.42
CA LYS A 599 -28.60 -2.78 -33.16
C LYS A 599 -29.79 -3.64 -32.73
N ALA A 600 -30.10 -3.67 -31.42
CA ALA A 600 -31.25 -4.39 -30.90
C ALA A 600 -32.58 -3.78 -31.42
N LYS A 601 -32.68 -2.44 -31.47
CA LYS A 601 -33.85 -1.72 -32.00
C LYS A 601 -34.00 -1.81 -33.52
N SER A 602 -32.89 -1.94 -34.27
CA SER A 602 -32.91 -2.05 -35.74
C SER A 602 -33.26 -3.47 -36.25
N GLY A 603 -33.74 -4.37 -35.39
CA GLY A 603 -34.22 -5.69 -35.79
C GLY A 603 -33.12 -6.76 -35.98
N TRP A 604 -31.95 -6.61 -35.35
CA TRP A 604 -30.90 -7.63 -35.43
C TRP A 604 -31.40 -9.04 -35.04
N SER A 605 -31.07 -10.03 -35.87
CA SER A 605 -31.54 -11.43 -35.85
C SER A 605 -30.88 -12.31 -34.77
N GLY A 606 -30.06 -11.73 -33.88
CA GLY A 606 -29.54 -12.43 -32.73
C GLY A 606 -30.68 -12.90 -31.82
N ASN A 607 -30.58 -14.15 -31.31
CA ASN A 607 -31.58 -14.76 -30.44
C ASN A 607 -31.51 -14.12 -29.04
N LEU A 608 -31.99 -12.88 -28.94
CA LEU A 608 -31.92 -12.05 -27.74
C LEU A 608 -32.92 -12.57 -26.69
N GLN A 609 -32.40 -12.92 -25.50
CA GLN A 609 -33.18 -13.35 -24.34
C GLN A 609 -33.05 -12.32 -23.19
N GLY A 610 -33.96 -12.38 -22.21
CA GLY A 610 -33.95 -11.47 -21.05
C GLY A 610 -33.99 -9.99 -21.44
N LEU A 611 -32.98 -9.23 -20.99
CA LEU A 611 -32.79 -7.80 -21.27
C LEU A 611 -32.80 -7.46 -22.77
N GLY A 612 -32.34 -8.37 -23.62
CA GLY A 612 -32.39 -8.18 -25.07
C GLY A 612 -33.82 -8.12 -25.66
N LYS A 613 -34.81 -8.72 -25.00
CA LYS A 613 -36.23 -8.58 -25.38
C LYS A 613 -36.78 -7.21 -24.98
N TYR A 614 -36.40 -6.71 -23.79
CA TYR A 614 -36.79 -5.38 -23.33
C TYR A 614 -36.34 -4.30 -24.32
N LEU A 615 -35.10 -4.36 -24.79
CA LEU A 615 -34.53 -3.37 -25.72
C LEU A 615 -35.25 -3.30 -27.09
N LYS A 616 -36.02 -4.33 -27.47
CA LYS A 616 -36.85 -4.33 -28.69
C LYS A 616 -38.20 -3.63 -28.51
N HIS A 617 -38.66 -3.45 -27.27
CA HIS A 617 -39.96 -2.84 -27.02
C HIS A 617 -39.88 -1.31 -27.14
N LEU A 618 -40.76 -0.74 -27.98
CA LEU A 618 -40.95 0.70 -28.09
C LEU A 618 -42.01 1.15 -27.08
N ILE A 619 -41.72 2.22 -26.33
CA ILE A 619 -42.63 2.81 -25.33
C ILE A 619 -42.94 4.24 -25.75
N ASN A 620 -44.23 4.59 -25.75
CA ASN A 620 -44.66 5.96 -26.01
C ASN A 620 -44.49 6.83 -24.75
N ARG A 621 -43.36 7.54 -24.69
CA ARG A 621 -42.96 8.37 -23.53
C ARG A 621 -43.74 9.67 -23.37
N GLN A 622 -44.57 10.07 -24.35
CA GLN A 622 -45.40 11.28 -24.23
C GLN A 622 -46.59 11.08 -23.28
N LYS A 623 -47.01 9.84 -23.05
CA LYS A 623 -48.14 9.47 -22.18
C LYS A 623 -47.79 8.46 -21.11
N THR A 624 -46.57 7.93 -21.11
CA THR A 624 -46.21 6.79 -20.28
C THR A 624 -44.95 7.07 -19.49
N ILE A 625 -45.06 6.92 -18.18
CA ILE A 625 -43.93 6.84 -17.26
C ILE A 625 -43.66 5.36 -17.00
N GLU A 626 -42.40 4.98 -16.95
CA GLU A 626 -42.01 3.58 -16.70
C GLU A 626 -41.19 3.49 -15.42
N LEU A 627 -41.64 2.66 -14.49
CA LEU A 627 -40.79 2.19 -13.40
C LEU A 627 -40.08 0.93 -13.87
N LEU A 628 -38.78 1.04 -14.11
CA LEU A 628 -37.97 -0.06 -14.59
C LEU A 628 -37.19 -0.65 -13.42
N CYS A 629 -37.45 -1.91 -13.11
CA CYS A 629 -36.79 -2.64 -12.04
C CYS A 629 -35.90 -3.75 -12.61
N THR A 630 -34.74 -3.94 -12.00
CA THR A 630 -33.81 -5.01 -12.35
C THR A 630 -33.34 -5.74 -11.11
N VAL A 631 -33.23 -7.06 -11.23
CA VAL A 631 -32.56 -7.91 -10.25
C VAL A 631 -31.50 -8.71 -10.99
N TYR A 632 -30.27 -8.62 -10.51
CA TYR A 632 -29.13 -9.37 -11.00
C TYR A 632 -28.66 -10.30 -9.91
N HIS A 633 -28.40 -11.56 -10.24
CA HIS A 633 -27.78 -12.50 -9.33
C HIS A 633 -26.57 -13.14 -10.03
N GLU A 634 -25.38 -12.94 -9.48
CA GLU A 634 -24.14 -13.54 -9.98
C GLU A 634 -23.86 -14.85 -9.23
N THR A 635 -23.57 -15.92 -9.97
CA THR A 635 -23.32 -17.25 -9.40
C THR A 635 -21.84 -17.65 -9.48
N VAL A 636 -21.19 -17.44 -10.62
CA VAL A 636 -19.80 -17.85 -10.83
C VAL A 636 -19.13 -16.87 -11.79
N ALA A 637 -17.88 -16.51 -11.52
CA ALA A 637 -17.02 -15.88 -12.50
C ALA A 637 -15.88 -16.83 -12.87
N GLU A 638 -15.71 -17.09 -14.17
CA GLU A 638 -14.60 -17.86 -14.71
C GLU A 638 -13.67 -16.91 -15.46
N THR A 639 -12.40 -16.86 -15.04
CA THR A 639 -11.40 -15.95 -15.63
C THR A 639 -10.15 -16.72 -16.04
N PHE A 640 -9.65 -16.42 -17.25
CA PHE A 640 -8.33 -16.87 -17.69
C PHE A 640 -7.22 -16.20 -16.85
N PRO A 641 -6.34 -16.98 -16.20
CA PRO A 641 -5.20 -16.43 -15.50
C PRO A 641 -4.24 -15.68 -16.44
N THR A 642 -3.69 -14.55 -15.97
CA THR A 642 -2.79 -13.67 -16.75
C THR A 642 -1.52 -14.35 -17.24
N TYR A 643 -1.11 -15.44 -16.59
CA TYR A 643 0.08 -16.23 -16.91
C TYR A 643 -0.20 -17.39 -17.88
N THR A 644 -1.45 -17.56 -18.34
CA THR A 644 -1.78 -18.63 -19.30
C THR A 644 -1.17 -18.30 -20.66
N PRO A 645 -0.26 -19.12 -21.20
CA PRO A 645 0.34 -18.86 -22.51
C PRO A 645 -0.73 -18.83 -23.60
N GLN A 646 -0.69 -17.82 -24.47
CA GLN A 646 -1.61 -17.76 -25.61
C GLN A 646 -1.27 -18.85 -26.63
N LYS A 647 -2.28 -19.61 -27.07
CA LYS A 647 -2.12 -20.51 -28.21
C LYS A 647 -1.86 -19.70 -29.47
N ASN A 648 -0.83 -20.05 -30.25
CA ASN A 648 -0.46 -19.32 -31.48
C ASN A 648 -1.28 -19.73 -32.72
N GLU A 649 -2.18 -20.72 -32.60
CA GLU A 649 -2.93 -21.31 -33.72
C GLU A 649 -3.91 -20.34 -34.40
N TRP A 650 -4.34 -19.27 -33.74
CA TRP A 650 -5.24 -18.28 -34.36
C TRP A 650 -4.52 -17.42 -35.41
N LYS A 651 -3.18 -17.30 -35.33
CA LYS A 651 -2.38 -16.51 -36.28
C LYS A 651 -2.38 -17.08 -37.71
N SER A 652 -2.77 -18.34 -37.89
CA SER A 652 -2.89 -18.99 -39.19
C SER A 652 -4.31 -18.98 -39.77
N LYS A 653 -5.29 -18.40 -39.06
CA LYS A 653 -6.68 -18.28 -39.51
C LYS A 653 -6.86 -17.01 -40.37
N ARG A 654 -7.81 -17.03 -41.30
CA ARG A 654 -8.14 -15.85 -42.10
C ARG A 654 -8.71 -14.74 -41.20
N PRO A 655 -8.50 -13.44 -41.52
CA PRO A 655 -8.99 -12.33 -40.69
C PRO A 655 -10.49 -12.38 -40.40
N GLU A 656 -11.29 -12.87 -41.34
CA GLU A 656 -12.75 -13.06 -41.20
C GLU A 656 -13.14 -14.13 -40.16
N GLN A 657 -12.22 -15.01 -39.79
CA GLN A 657 -12.39 -16.10 -38.82
C GLN A 657 -11.84 -15.75 -37.43
N VAL A 658 -11.23 -14.58 -37.27
CA VAL A 658 -10.62 -14.12 -36.02
C VAL A 658 -11.40 -12.91 -35.51
N GLY A 659 -11.98 -13.01 -34.32
CA GLY A 659 -12.66 -11.89 -33.68
C GLY A 659 -11.67 -10.77 -33.33
N THR A 660 -12.15 -9.53 -33.25
CA THR A 660 -11.32 -8.38 -32.82
C THR A 660 -10.98 -8.40 -31.33
N HIS A 661 -11.69 -9.23 -30.55
CA HIS A 661 -11.54 -9.37 -29.11
C HIS A 661 -11.68 -10.86 -28.75
N TYR A 662 -11.03 -11.29 -27.66
CA TYR A 662 -11.27 -12.60 -27.04
C TYR A 662 -11.90 -12.42 -25.67
N ILE A 663 -12.70 -13.40 -25.24
CA ILE A 663 -13.38 -13.36 -23.95
C ILE A 663 -12.41 -13.86 -22.89
N ARG A 664 -11.91 -12.96 -22.04
CA ARG A 664 -10.98 -13.29 -20.94
C ARG A 664 -11.70 -13.78 -19.69
N SER A 665 -12.89 -13.26 -19.43
CA SER A 665 -13.68 -13.58 -18.25
C SER A 665 -15.15 -13.67 -18.63
N ILE A 666 -15.86 -14.62 -18.02
CA ILE A 666 -17.31 -14.76 -18.12
C ILE A 666 -17.88 -14.75 -16.72
N ILE A 667 -18.87 -13.90 -16.48
CA ILE A 667 -19.67 -13.92 -15.25
C ILE A 667 -20.99 -14.59 -15.60
N TYR A 668 -21.27 -15.69 -14.92
CA TYR A 668 -22.50 -16.45 -15.00
C TYR A 668 -23.48 -15.96 -13.93
N GLY A 669 -24.75 -15.89 -14.29
CA GLY A 669 -25.78 -15.37 -13.42
C GLY A 669 -27.17 -15.36 -14.05
N GLY A 670 -28.15 -14.91 -13.26
CA GLY A 670 -29.52 -14.68 -13.68
C GLY A 670 -29.86 -13.20 -13.64
N GLN A 671 -30.69 -12.76 -14.59
CA GLN A 671 -31.21 -11.39 -14.62
C GLN A 671 -32.72 -11.40 -14.79
N LEU A 672 -33.41 -10.63 -13.95
CA LEU A 672 -34.82 -10.30 -14.08
C LEU A 672 -34.97 -8.81 -14.40
N VAL A 673 -35.78 -8.49 -15.41
CA VAL A 673 -36.15 -7.11 -15.78
C VAL A 673 -37.66 -7.00 -15.71
N ILE A 674 -38.16 -6.06 -14.92
CA ILE A 674 -39.58 -5.78 -14.74
C ILE A 674 -39.83 -4.36 -15.23
N SER A 675 -40.72 -4.21 -16.21
CA SER A 675 -41.14 -2.92 -16.75
C SER A 675 -42.58 -2.66 -16.33
N TYR A 676 -42.77 -1.75 -15.36
CA TYR A 676 -44.10 -1.33 -14.93
C TYR A 676 -44.46 0.00 -15.59
N LYS A 677 -45.52 0.00 -16.39
CA LYS A 677 -45.90 1.13 -17.24
C LYS A 677 -47.14 1.80 -16.68
N MET A 678 -47.03 3.09 -16.41
CA MET A 678 -48.12 3.94 -15.94
C MET A 678 -48.46 4.92 -17.05
N THR A 679 -49.68 4.84 -17.58
CA THR A 679 -50.11 5.64 -18.74
C THR A 679 -51.23 6.59 -18.35
N VAL A 680 -51.04 7.89 -18.62
CA VAL A 680 -52.08 8.92 -18.43
C VAL A 680 -53.11 8.88 -19.54
N LYS A 681 -54.36 9.24 -19.22
CA LYS A 681 -55.44 9.33 -20.21
C LYS A 681 -55.31 10.59 -21.09
N LYS A 682 -54.78 11.67 -20.55
CA LYS A 682 -54.48 12.93 -21.26
C LYS A 682 -53.02 13.32 -21.07
N GLU A 683 -52.41 13.94 -22.07
CA GLU A 683 -50.97 14.31 -22.04
C GLU A 683 -50.66 15.37 -20.98
N GLU A 684 -51.61 16.28 -20.72
CA GLU A 684 -51.46 17.34 -19.72
C GLU A 684 -51.24 16.81 -18.28
N ASP A 685 -51.70 15.60 -17.98
CA ASP A 685 -51.63 15.00 -16.65
C ASP A 685 -50.27 14.30 -16.38
N ILE A 686 -49.36 14.23 -17.37
CA ILE A 686 -48.11 13.47 -17.26
C ILE A 686 -47.18 14.03 -16.17
N GLU A 687 -47.08 15.36 -16.06
CA GLU A 687 -46.20 16.01 -15.08
C GLU A 687 -46.74 15.87 -13.65
N GLU A 688 -48.06 15.86 -13.48
CA GLU A 688 -48.69 15.57 -12.18
C GLU A 688 -48.45 14.11 -11.77
N MET A 689 -48.57 13.16 -12.71
CA MET A 689 -48.25 11.76 -12.45
C MET A 689 -46.76 11.57 -12.10
N LYS A 690 -45.84 12.29 -12.76
CA LYS A 690 -44.41 12.26 -12.43
C LYS A 690 -44.16 12.74 -11.01
N ALA A 691 -44.74 13.90 -10.64
CA ALA A 691 -44.59 14.45 -9.30
C ALA A 691 -45.19 13.53 -8.22
N ALA A 692 -46.33 12.88 -8.51
CA ALA A 692 -46.95 11.93 -7.60
C ALA A 692 -46.09 10.67 -7.41
N VAL A 693 -45.51 10.13 -8.49
CA VAL A 693 -44.64 8.96 -8.41
C VAL A 693 -43.32 9.29 -7.71
N ASP A 694 -42.68 10.43 -8.03
CA ASP A 694 -41.44 10.88 -7.39
C ASP A 694 -41.63 11.21 -5.90
N GLY A 695 -42.81 11.72 -5.52
CA GLY A 695 -43.17 11.97 -4.13
C GLY A 695 -43.42 10.68 -3.32
N ALA A 696 -43.93 9.63 -3.96
CA ALA A 696 -44.18 8.33 -3.32
C ALA A 696 -42.95 7.41 -3.30
N LEU A 697 -42.14 7.48 -4.36
CA LEU A 697 -40.96 6.66 -4.61
C LEU A 697 -39.82 7.57 -5.05
N ALA A 698 -38.65 7.49 -4.42
CA ALA A 698 -37.47 8.19 -4.92
C ALA A 698 -37.18 7.81 -6.38
N LYS A 699 -36.74 8.77 -7.21
CA LYS A 699 -36.42 8.60 -8.64
C LYS A 699 -35.59 7.35 -8.98
N GLU A 700 -34.72 6.92 -8.07
CA GLU A 700 -34.00 5.65 -8.13
C GLU A 700 -33.77 5.06 -6.73
N GLY A 701 -33.56 3.74 -6.66
CA GLY A 701 -33.31 3.06 -5.40
C GLY A 701 -33.11 1.55 -5.55
N CYS A 702 -32.99 0.84 -4.43
CA CYS A 702 -32.92 -0.62 -4.37
C CYS A 702 -34.32 -1.20 -4.09
N LEU A 703 -34.64 -2.39 -4.63
CA LEU A 703 -35.88 -3.06 -4.25
C LEU A 703 -35.67 -3.75 -2.91
N ASP A 704 -36.23 -3.17 -1.86
CA ASP A 704 -36.31 -3.74 -0.51
C ASP A 704 -37.78 -3.88 -0.06
N ALA A 705 -37.99 -4.42 1.14
CA ALA A 705 -39.33 -4.60 1.70
C ALA A 705 -40.08 -3.28 1.96
N HIS A 706 -39.38 -2.15 2.03
CA HIS A 706 -39.96 -0.84 2.27
C HIS A 706 -40.51 -0.22 0.99
N VAL A 707 -39.84 -0.44 -0.15
CA VAL A 707 -40.31 -0.01 -1.48
C VAL A 707 -41.59 -0.75 -1.90
N ALA A 708 -41.68 -2.06 -1.59
CA ALA A 708 -42.87 -2.86 -1.90
C ALA A 708 -44.16 -2.39 -1.20
N GLY A 709 -44.06 -1.61 -0.12
CA GLY A 709 -45.21 -0.99 0.55
C GLY A 709 -45.56 0.42 0.07
N LYS A 710 -44.74 1.00 -0.82
CA LYS A 710 -44.91 2.36 -1.38
C LYS A 710 -45.30 2.36 -2.86
N VAL A 711 -44.88 1.34 -3.62
CA VAL A 711 -45.39 1.03 -4.98
C VAL A 711 -46.82 0.54 -4.88
#